data_AF-C0Z7Z9-F1
#
_entry.id   AF-C0Z7Z9-F1
#
_cell.length_a   1.000
_cell.length_b   1.000
_cell.length_c   1.000
_cell.angle_alpha   90.00
_cell.angle_beta   90.00
_cell.angle_gamma   90.00
#
_symmetry.space_group_name_H-M   'P 1'
#
loop_
_entity.id
_entity.type
_entity.pdbx_description
1 polymer ?
#
loop_
_entity_poly.entity_id
_entity_poly.type
_entity_poly.pdbx_seq_one_letter_code
_entity_poly.pdbx_strand_id
1 'polypeptide(L)'
;MFWKKTMLLFLAVFLLVGTGNAGVGLAADEISRLVLSKNEVTLENGDSTNLTATAIYVSGKTEDVTVKTEWTTQDANIATVYAGQITAKSVGKSTITATYMGKPVVVGVTVTKKVKALTTEDQTLNVRIGSTENVKLTAVYSDGTTEDVTTKADWSIDNPAIATVVNGAIKGLNSGSGTVTAKFGSQSTTISVNVEIAHRLEPSKNQISLLLNGEEKIKLKAIFPDGSVTEDVSDKAEWSSDNTAVADALKGTIKAYGAGTATITAKYGTKTATIKVDVDTTQKLELNKQNIFMNVGKEEDIELKATYANNGGSTVVNDKAEWSSDREDVAYYSNGKIHAVKSGEAVITAKYGNKSVQVRVDVEVPRSLYINPAFLTMKSGDKKDVIVNASFANGTSEEVTSKVEWSSDNADVVFANGKTVSAYKAGTANVTAKYGGKTATLVVDVDVPQNLTADITTVAIPVGGAKQVTVKASYPGGGSAEDITQKVVWSSSAPNVASVRQGLITGVSTGSATVTATYGTRTVNISVSVGVMQTLTVDKKKIVLANGKSETLKLTAAYADGTNKDVTDTATWSTASAAVAEVMNGKITATGAGKTTVTGTFDGKSVSIAVEVDQATNLSVDPRMLILNVNESKDIKLSATNSAGNSDNVTSDAEWSSSSLKVADVVNGRVTGLSNGRATITAKYGGKSISIPVEVGIVSKLEADKRFVSTKSNSNVQVTLTATFSDGRTMDVTNLADWKTSNYKVADVTKGLVSGRAYGKTTVTARYNDKSVSIPVDVDMLKYLKTDVVQLVMNKGETKQVSAIATYMDGSEQNVSKPALWTTTRLLVADVKDGVIKATGSGKATIYVQYGGKKTPIVVTVR
;
A
#
# COMPACT_ATOMS: atom_id res chain seq x y z
N MET A 1 -121.01 31.94 -26.39
CA MET A 1 -122.48 31.96 -26.17
C MET A 1 -123.08 32.83 -27.27
N PHE A 2 -124.07 32.35 -28.06
CA PHE A 2 -124.75 33.01 -29.21
C PHE A 2 -123.85 33.48 -30.40
N TRP A 3 -123.85 32.81 -31.58
CA TRP A 3 -124.75 32.92 -32.78
C TRP A 3 -124.61 34.24 -33.59
N LYS A 4 -124.55 34.30 -34.95
CA LYS A 4 -125.09 33.41 -36.01
C LYS A 4 -124.47 33.66 -37.44
N LYS A 5 -124.16 32.57 -38.19
CA LYS A 5 -124.56 32.21 -39.60
C LYS A 5 -124.10 32.89 -40.95
N THR A 6 -123.44 32.06 -41.82
CA THR A 6 -123.73 31.66 -43.27
C THR A 6 -123.63 32.67 -44.47
N MET A 7 -123.43 32.35 -45.79
CA MET A 7 -123.18 31.10 -46.60
C MET A 7 -122.66 31.34 -48.07
N LEU A 8 -121.91 30.36 -48.65
CA LEU A 8 -121.89 29.72 -50.02
C LEU A 8 -121.92 30.40 -51.44
N LEU A 9 -121.04 29.87 -52.35
CA LEU A 9 -121.16 29.47 -53.82
C LEU A 9 -121.53 30.52 -54.94
N PHE A 10 -121.40 30.34 -56.29
CA PHE A 10 -121.22 29.18 -57.22
C PHE A 10 -120.80 29.57 -58.71
N LEU A 11 -120.19 28.62 -59.46
CA LEU A 11 -120.34 28.22 -60.90
C LEU A 11 -119.95 29.10 -62.15
N ALA A 12 -119.99 28.47 -63.35
CA ALA A 12 -119.40 28.88 -64.65
C ALA A 12 -120.09 28.24 -65.91
N VAL A 13 -119.54 28.53 -67.12
CA VAL A 13 -119.56 27.79 -68.44
C VAL A 13 -120.69 28.05 -69.49
N PHE A 14 -120.33 27.85 -70.78
CA PHE A 14 -121.07 27.54 -72.05
C PHE A 14 -121.36 28.67 -73.10
N LEU A 15 -121.73 28.40 -74.37
CA LEU A 15 -121.03 27.83 -75.59
C LEU A 15 -121.99 27.92 -76.83
N LEU A 16 -121.49 27.78 -78.09
CA LEU A 16 -122.23 27.45 -79.36
C LEU A 16 -123.22 28.52 -79.93
N VAL A 17 -123.58 28.69 -81.24
CA VAL A 17 -123.24 28.10 -82.59
C VAL A 17 -123.39 29.22 -83.68
N GLY A 18 -122.86 29.06 -84.91
CA GLY A 18 -123.68 29.20 -86.15
C GLY A 18 -123.38 30.31 -87.17
N THR A 19 -123.84 30.12 -88.43
CA THR A 19 -123.64 30.99 -89.62
C THR A 19 -124.97 31.52 -90.21
N GLY A 20 -125.07 32.60 -90.99
CA GLY A 20 -124.06 33.54 -91.53
C GLY A 20 -124.14 33.69 -93.08
N ASN A 21 -124.54 34.86 -93.63
CA ASN A 21 -124.60 35.13 -95.08
C ASN A 21 -124.61 36.66 -95.43
N ALA A 22 -124.07 37.02 -96.62
CA ALA A 22 -124.26 38.24 -97.44
C ALA A 22 -124.48 39.68 -96.84
N GLY A 23 -123.40 40.50 -96.82
CA GLY A 23 -123.25 41.79 -97.54
C GLY A 23 -124.07 43.07 -97.22
N VAL A 24 -123.44 44.04 -96.51
CA VAL A 24 -123.58 45.52 -96.70
C VAL A 24 -122.27 46.21 -96.19
N GLY A 25 -121.92 47.43 -96.63
CA GLY A 25 -120.68 48.15 -96.25
C GLY A 25 -120.79 49.12 -95.05
N LEU A 26 -119.71 49.32 -94.27
CA LEU A 26 -119.65 50.14 -93.04
C LEU A 26 -118.28 50.84 -92.81
N ALA A 27 -118.22 51.81 -91.89
CA ALA A 27 -117.09 52.72 -91.60
C ALA A 27 -116.14 52.24 -90.47
N ALA A 28 -115.04 52.98 -90.22
CA ALA A 28 -113.99 52.68 -89.23
C ALA A 28 -114.28 53.28 -87.81
N ASP A 29 -113.71 52.66 -86.76
CA ASP A 29 -114.05 52.90 -85.33
C ASP A 29 -112.93 53.63 -84.54
N GLU A 30 -113.28 54.57 -83.66
CA GLU A 30 -112.36 55.44 -82.88
C GLU A 30 -112.42 55.17 -81.35
N ILE A 31 -111.49 55.71 -80.56
CA ILE A 31 -111.50 55.57 -79.08
C ILE A 31 -112.08 56.75 -78.31
N SER A 32 -112.83 56.41 -77.24
CA SER A 32 -113.31 57.34 -76.24
C SER A 32 -112.19 57.76 -75.27
N ARG A 33 -111.52 56.79 -74.63
CA ARG A 33 -110.42 57.03 -73.67
C ARG A 33 -109.48 55.83 -73.47
N LEU A 34 -108.33 56.09 -72.84
CA LEU A 34 -107.36 55.12 -72.34
C LEU A 34 -107.39 55.11 -70.80
N VAL A 35 -107.00 54.01 -70.14
CA VAL A 35 -106.91 53.88 -68.67
C VAL A 35 -105.69 53.02 -68.28
N LEU A 36 -105.01 53.35 -67.17
CA LEU A 36 -103.84 52.62 -66.64
C LEU A 36 -104.15 51.86 -65.33
N SER A 37 -103.40 50.79 -65.06
CA SER A 37 -103.59 49.90 -63.89
C SER A 37 -103.14 50.46 -62.54
N LYS A 38 -102.32 51.51 -62.51
CA LYS A 38 -101.91 52.25 -61.29
C LYS A 38 -101.77 53.74 -61.63
N ASN A 39 -101.97 54.59 -60.64
CA ASN A 39 -101.75 56.04 -60.70
C ASN A 39 -100.43 56.49 -60.06
N GLU A 40 -99.92 55.75 -59.06
CA GLU A 40 -98.58 55.95 -58.49
C GLU A 40 -97.84 54.62 -58.21
N VAL A 41 -96.51 54.69 -58.14
CA VAL A 41 -95.59 53.58 -57.87
C VAL A 41 -94.42 54.09 -56.99
N THR A 42 -94.03 53.31 -55.97
CA THR A 42 -92.77 53.53 -55.22
C THR A 42 -91.89 52.27 -55.32
N LEU A 43 -90.60 52.44 -55.58
CA LEU A 43 -89.61 51.37 -55.78
C LEU A 43 -88.30 51.69 -55.05
N GLU A 44 -87.52 50.69 -54.64
CA GLU A 44 -86.12 50.93 -54.28
C GLU A 44 -85.27 51.04 -55.56
N ASN A 45 -84.12 51.72 -55.48
CA ASN A 45 -83.27 51.90 -56.64
C ASN A 45 -82.78 50.56 -57.22
N GLY A 46 -83.01 50.35 -58.52
CA GLY A 46 -82.73 49.10 -59.25
C GLY A 46 -83.92 48.14 -59.38
N ASP A 47 -85.05 48.38 -58.72
CA ASP A 47 -86.24 47.52 -58.80
C ASP A 47 -87.13 47.85 -60.01
N SER A 48 -88.06 46.96 -60.36
CA SER A 48 -89.02 47.17 -61.47
C SER A 48 -90.43 46.67 -61.15
N THR A 49 -91.45 47.20 -61.84
CA THR A 49 -92.86 46.78 -61.72
C THR A 49 -93.61 47.01 -63.04
N ASN A 50 -94.72 46.31 -63.26
CA ASN A 50 -95.50 46.41 -64.49
C ASN A 50 -96.76 47.26 -64.33
N LEU A 51 -97.17 47.88 -65.44
CA LEU A 51 -98.45 48.54 -65.69
C LEU A 51 -99.10 47.97 -66.95
N THR A 52 -100.43 48.03 -67.01
CA THR A 52 -101.21 47.75 -68.22
C THR A 52 -102.04 48.98 -68.62
N ALA A 53 -102.34 49.09 -69.92
CA ALA A 53 -103.12 50.15 -70.53
C ALA A 53 -104.29 49.59 -71.34
N THR A 54 -105.51 50.01 -71.01
CA THR A 54 -106.75 49.51 -71.64
C THR A 54 -107.47 50.63 -72.38
N ALA A 55 -107.72 50.44 -73.68
CA ALA A 55 -108.49 51.36 -74.50
C ALA A 55 -109.98 51.06 -74.40
N ILE A 56 -110.78 52.11 -74.48
CA ILE A 56 -112.25 52.05 -74.51
C ILE A 56 -112.70 52.76 -75.78
N TYR A 57 -113.25 52.01 -76.72
CA TYR A 57 -113.72 52.49 -78.02
C TYR A 57 -115.02 53.29 -77.88
N VAL A 58 -115.34 54.16 -78.86
CA VAL A 58 -116.61 54.92 -78.89
C VAL A 58 -117.79 53.96 -79.02
N SER A 59 -117.62 52.84 -79.73
CA SER A 59 -118.53 51.69 -79.76
C SER A 59 -118.75 51.00 -78.40
N GLY A 60 -118.03 51.39 -77.34
CA GLY A 60 -118.10 50.80 -76.00
C GLY A 60 -117.26 49.52 -75.82
N LYS A 61 -116.72 48.95 -76.92
CA LYS A 61 -115.75 47.86 -76.87
C LYS A 61 -114.53 48.28 -76.05
N THR A 62 -113.95 47.36 -75.28
CA THR A 62 -112.65 47.57 -74.62
C THR A 62 -111.59 46.63 -75.17
N GLU A 63 -110.32 47.05 -75.11
CA GLU A 63 -109.19 46.25 -75.58
C GLU A 63 -107.94 46.54 -74.74
N ASP A 64 -107.19 45.50 -74.35
CA ASP A 64 -105.84 45.69 -73.81
C ASP A 64 -104.93 46.14 -74.95
N VAL A 65 -104.39 47.34 -74.79
CA VAL A 65 -103.53 48.00 -75.77
C VAL A 65 -102.14 48.24 -75.18
N THR A 66 -101.77 47.63 -74.06
CA THR A 66 -100.49 47.85 -73.34
C THR A 66 -99.29 47.81 -74.27
N VAL A 67 -99.22 46.84 -75.17
CA VAL A 67 -98.14 46.67 -76.16
C VAL A 67 -98.32 47.55 -77.41
N LYS A 68 -99.57 47.98 -77.69
CA LYS A 68 -99.92 48.89 -78.80
C LYS A 68 -99.84 50.37 -78.41
N THR A 69 -99.67 50.65 -77.12
CA THR A 69 -99.64 51.99 -76.51
C THR A 69 -98.21 52.51 -76.57
N GLU A 70 -98.07 53.77 -76.97
CA GLU A 70 -96.80 54.46 -76.95
C GLU A 70 -96.50 54.93 -75.52
N TRP A 71 -95.40 54.44 -74.94
CA TRP A 71 -94.98 54.74 -73.57
C TRP A 71 -93.77 55.66 -73.57
N THR A 72 -93.85 56.78 -72.84
CA THR A 72 -92.74 57.71 -72.63
C THR A 72 -92.54 57.99 -71.14
N THR A 73 -91.32 58.33 -70.74
CA THR A 73 -90.98 58.75 -69.38
C THR A 73 -90.48 60.20 -69.41
N GLN A 74 -90.85 60.99 -68.41
CA GLN A 74 -90.43 62.36 -68.25
C GLN A 74 -88.93 62.45 -67.89
N ASP A 75 -88.46 61.60 -66.99
CA ASP A 75 -87.05 61.45 -66.66
C ASP A 75 -86.62 59.97 -66.66
N ALA A 76 -85.92 59.60 -67.73
CA ALA A 76 -85.36 58.28 -67.98
C ALA A 76 -84.13 57.94 -67.10
N ASN A 77 -83.59 58.90 -66.35
CA ASN A 77 -82.53 58.66 -65.36
C ASN A 77 -83.13 58.19 -64.02
N ILE A 78 -84.34 58.63 -63.69
CA ILE A 78 -85.07 58.22 -62.48
C ILE A 78 -85.82 56.91 -62.73
N ALA A 79 -86.62 56.85 -63.80
CA ALA A 79 -87.35 55.63 -64.16
C ALA A 79 -87.57 55.52 -65.69
N THR A 80 -87.33 54.34 -66.27
CA THR A 80 -87.68 54.04 -67.67
C THR A 80 -88.91 53.16 -67.77
N VAL A 81 -89.68 53.33 -68.85
CA VAL A 81 -90.80 52.46 -69.22
C VAL A 81 -90.55 51.78 -70.57
N TYR A 82 -90.89 50.50 -70.68
CA TYR A 82 -90.96 49.78 -71.95
C TYR A 82 -92.11 48.77 -71.92
N ALA A 83 -93.03 48.84 -72.88
CA ALA A 83 -94.22 47.98 -72.97
C ALA A 83 -95.00 47.82 -71.63
N GLY A 84 -95.09 48.90 -70.83
CA GLY A 84 -95.72 48.90 -69.51
C GLY A 84 -94.81 48.53 -68.32
N GLN A 85 -93.62 47.94 -68.52
CA GLN A 85 -92.67 47.70 -67.43
C GLN A 85 -91.91 48.97 -67.05
N ILE A 86 -92.01 49.39 -65.79
CA ILE A 86 -91.26 50.49 -65.18
C ILE A 86 -90.04 49.93 -64.46
N THR A 87 -88.85 50.46 -64.74
CA THR A 87 -87.61 50.15 -64.01
C THR A 87 -87.03 51.40 -63.36
N ALA A 88 -86.81 51.36 -62.05
CA ALA A 88 -86.19 52.41 -61.25
C ALA A 88 -84.67 52.42 -61.43
N LYS A 89 -84.07 53.61 -61.63
CA LYS A 89 -82.65 53.78 -61.97
C LYS A 89 -81.90 54.77 -61.08
N SER A 90 -82.57 55.78 -60.52
CA SER A 90 -81.97 56.67 -59.53
C SER A 90 -83.03 57.24 -58.60
N VAL A 91 -82.60 57.61 -57.39
CA VAL A 91 -83.46 58.15 -56.33
C VAL A 91 -84.05 59.50 -56.77
N GLY A 92 -85.37 59.60 -56.79
CA GLY A 92 -86.07 60.79 -57.29
C GLY A 92 -87.56 60.53 -57.55
N LYS A 93 -88.22 61.48 -58.22
CA LYS A 93 -89.60 61.33 -58.71
C LYS A 93 -89.67 61.62 -60.21
N SER A 94 -90.38 60.78 -60.96
CA SER A 94 -90.58 60.89 -62.41
C SER A 94 -92.02 60.54 -62.77
N THR A 95 -92.45 60.92 -63.97
CA THR A 95 -93.80 60.64 -64.48
C THR A 95 -93.72 59.88 -65.79
N ILE A 96 -94.54 58.86 -65.96
CA ILE A 96 -94.66 58.10 -67.21
C ILE A 96 -95.97 58.44 -67.89
N THR A 97 -95.95 58.60 -69.21
CA THR A 97 -97.12 58.88 -70.06
C THR A 97 -97.35 57.73 -71.02
N ALA A 98 -98.61 57.33 -71.17
CA ALA A 98 -99.05 56.27 -72.06
C ALA A 98 -100.07 56.86 -73.05
N THR A 99 -99.85 56.72 -74.35
CA THR A 99 -100.70 57.30 -75.41
C THR A 99 -101.13 56.23 -76.41
N TYR A 100 -102.43 56.15 -76.68
CA TYR A 100 -102.99 55.27 -77.70
C TYR A 100 -104.06 56.00 -78.50
N MET A 101 -104.07 55.85 -79.83
CA MET A 101 -105.00 56.54 -80.75
C MET A 101 -105.28 58.02 -80.37
N GLY A 102 -104.21 58.77 -80.05
CA GLY A 102 -104.27 60.19 -79.72
C GLY A 102 -104.76 60.55 -78.30
N LYS A 103 -105.00 59.59 -77.40
CA LYS A 103 -105.42 59.83 -76.00
C LYS A 103 -104.29 59.51 -75.01
N PRO A 104 -103.69 60.49 -74.30
CA PRO A 104 -102.66 60.26 -73.28
C PRO A 104 -103.22 60.08 -71.85
N VAL A 105 -102.52 59.31 -71.01
CA VAL A 105 -102.74 59.12 -69.56
C VAL A 105 -101.38 59.03 -68.83
N VAL A 106 -101.29 59.50 -67.58
CA VAL A 106 -100.02 59.56 -66.82
C VAL A 106 -100.03 58.79 -65.49
N VAL A 107 -98.83 58.44 -64.99
CA VAL A 107 -98.57 57.72 -63.73
C VAL A 107 -97.30 58.24 -63.04
N GLY A 108 -97.33 58.45 -61.73
CA GLY A 108 -96.19 58.92 -60.94
C GLY A 108 -95.29 57.78 -60.42
N VAL A 109 -93.97 58.00 -60.37
CA VAL A 109 -92.99 57.04 -59.85
C VAL A 109 -92.05 57.72 -58.85
N THR A 110 -91.90 57.14 -57.65
CA THR A 110 -90.93 57.56 -56.63
C THR A 110 -89.88 56.45 -56.42
N VAL A 111 -88.61 56.81 -56.31
CA VAL A 111 -87.50 55.86 -56.09
C VAL A 111 -86.75 56.19 -54.80
N THR A 112 -86.55 55.20 -53.91
CA THR A 112 -85.85 55.34 -52.62
C THR A 112 -84.49 54.62 -52.60
N LYS A 113 -83.65 54.92 -51.60
CA LYS A 113 -82.41 54.17 -51.37
C LYS A 113 -82.71 52.72 -50.96
N LYS A 114 -81.81 51.80 -51.32
CA LYS A 114 -81.89 50.36 -51.02
C LYS A 114 -81.05 50.02 -49.79
N VAL A 115 -81.64 49.40 -48.77
CA VAL A 115 -80.91 48.97 -47.56
C VAL A 115 -80.12 47.69 -47.88
N LYS A 116 -78.80 47.72 -47.64
CA LYS A 116 -77.88 46.60 -47.91
C LYS A 116 -77.65 45.73 -46.67
N ALA A 117 -77.54 46.32 -45.49
CA ALA A 117 -77.33 45.60 -44.23
C ALA A 117 -77.80 46.43 -43.02
N LEU A 118 -78.02 45.74 -41.89
CA LEU A 118 -78.15 46.36 -40.57
C LEU A 118 -77.02 45.85 -39.67
N THR A 119 -76.41 46.76 -38.90
CA THR A 119 -75.35 46.44 -37.96
C THR A 119 -75.70 46.95 -36.56
N THR A 120 -75.26 46.20 -35.55
CA THR A 120 -75.33 46.54 -34.13
C THR A 120 -74.08 46.04 -33.43
N GLU A 121 -73.67 46.70 -32.35
CA GLU A 121 -72.45 46.36 -31.60
C GLU A 121 -72.72 45.25 -30.56
N ASP A 122 -73.90 45.26 -29.95
CA ASP A 122 -74.28 44.33 -28.88
C ASP A 122 -75.00 43.09 -29.43
N GLN A 123 -74.28 41.98 -29.63
CA GLN A 123 -74.88 40.69 -30.03
C GLN A 123 -75.49 39.91 -28.86
N THR A 124 -75.10 40.22 -27.63
CA THR A 124 -75.64 39.60 -26.41
C THR A 124 -75.63 40.59 -25.24
N LEU A 125 -76.72 40.64 -24.49
CA LEU A 125 -76.97 41.60 -23.43
C LEU A 125 -77.43 40.89 -22.16
N ASN A 126 -76.83 41.21 -21.02
CA ASN A 126 -77.23 40.68 -19.71
C ASN A 126 -77.90 41.80 -18.91
N VAL A 127 -79.16 41.60 -18.53
CA VAL A 127 -80.01 42.62 -17.91
C VAL A 127 -80.52 42.13 -16.55
N ARG A 128 -80.77 43.04 -15.61
CA ARG A 128 -81.42 42.72 -14.32
C ARG A 128 -82.91 42.94 -14.37
N ILE A 129 -83.65 42.23 -13.53
CA ILE A 129 -85.08 42.49 -13.36
C ILE A 129 -85.28 43.95 -12.93
N GLY A 130 -86.03 44.71 -13.72
CA GLY A 130 -86.28 46.14 -13.53
C GLY A 130 -85.33 47.09 -14.27
N SER A 131 -84.10 46.66 -14.60
CA SER A 131 -83.11 47.49 -15.31
C SER A 131 -83.41 47.59 -16.81
N THR A 132 -82.94 48.67 -17.44
CA THR A 132 -83.10 48.93 -18.89
C THR A 132 -81.76 49.29 -19.51
N GLU A 133 -81.39 48.59 -20.57
CA GLU A 133 -80.16 48.78 -21.34
C GLU A 133 -80.50 49.22 -22.77
N ASN A 134 -79.65 49.99 -23.44
CA ASN A 134 -79.96 50.54 -24.78
C ASN A 134 -78.98 50.01 -25.83
N VAL A 135 -79.51 49.64 -27.00
CA VAL A 135 -78.72 49.14 -28.14
C VAL A 135 -78.92 50.03 -29.37
N LYS A 136 -77.82 50.29 -30.08
CA LYS A 136 -77.79 51.10 -31.31
C LYS A 136 -77.87 50.23 -32.56
N LEU A 137 -78.60 50.70 -33.58
CA LEU A 137 -78.81 50.03 -34.86
C LEU A 137 -78.50 50.97 -36.03
N THR A 138 -77.55 50.57 -36.88
CA THR A 138 -77.12 51.35 -38.05
C THR A 138 -77.51 50.63 -39.34
N ALA A 139 -78.14 51.36 -40.26
CA ALA A 139 -78.37 50.88 -41.61
C ALA A 139 -77.20 51.25 -42.52
N VAL A 140 -76.80 50.31 -43.38
CA VAL A 140 -75.85 50.51 -44.48
C VAL A 140 -76.63 50.42 -45.79
N TYR A 141 -76.60 51.48 -46.59
CA TYR A 141 -77.28 51.55 -47.88
C TYR A 141 -76.41 50.97 -49.01
N SER A 142 -77.05 50.64 -50.14
CA SER A 142 -76.36 50.09 -51.32
C SER A 142 -75.35 51.03 -51.96
N ASP A 143 -75.48 52.34 -51.72
CA ASP A 143 -74.55 53.39 -52.16
C ASP A 143 -73.34 53.56 -51.21
N GLY A 144 -73.26 52.77 -50.15
CA GLY A 144 -72.19 52.82 -49.15
C GLY A 144 -72.39 53.84 -48.02
N THR A 145 -73.45 54.67 -48.08
CA THR A 145 -73.78 55.57 -46.97
C THR A 145 -74.41 54.82 -45.79
N THR A 146 -74.29 55.39 -44.58
CA THR A 146 -74.83 54.80 -43.35
C THR A 146 -75.73 55.77 -42.60
N GLU A 147 -76.68 55.25 -41.84
CA GLU A 147 -77.64 56.03 -41.06
C GLU A 147 -77.99 55.32 -39.75
N ASP A 148 -78.15 56.08 -38.66
CA ASP A 148 -78.72 55.56 -37.42
C ASP A 148 -80.24 55.39 -37.59
N VAL A 149 -80.71 54.15 -37.48
CA VAL A 149 -82.11 53.77 -37.68
C VAL A 149 -82.72 53.18 -36.40
N THR A 150 -82.06 53.34 -35.25
CA THR A 150 -82.49 52.78 -33.95
C THR A 150 -83.93 53.13 -33.61
N THR A 151 -84.36 54.36 -33.87
CA THR A 151 -85.73 54.85 -33.64
C THR A 151 -86.66 54.73 -34.86
N LYS A 152 -86.14 54.27 -36.00
CA LYS A 152 -86.87 54.08 -37.27
C LYS A 152 -87.15 52.61 -37.60
N ALA A 153 -86.50 51.70 -36.89
CA ALA A 153 -86.63 50.26 -37.05
C ALA A 153 -87.79 49.71 -36.22
N ASP A 154 -88.40 48.64 -36.73
CA ASP A 154 -89.36 47.83 -35.99
C ASP A 154 -88.61 46.88 -35.06
N TRP A 155 -88.90 46.95 -33.75
CA TRP A 155 -88.29 46.10 -32.72
C TRP A 155 -89.31 45.12 -32.15
N SER A 156 -88.87 43.89 -31.88
CA SER A 156 -89.68 42.84 -31.25
C SER A 156 -88.82 41.93 -30.37
N ILE A 157 -89.43 41.19 -29.45
CA ILE A 157 -88.78 40.16 -28.64
C ILE A 157 -89.62 38.88 -28.68
N ASP A 158 -88.98 37.72 -28.80
CA ASP A 158 -89.65 36.41 -28.86
C ASP A 158 -90.40 36.04 -27.56
N ASN A 159 -89.88 36.46 -26.42
CA ASN A 159 -90.38 36.15 -25.09
C ASN A 159 -90.65 37.43 -24.28
N PRO A 160 -91.80 38.11 -24.49
CA PRO A 160 -92.14 39.35 -23.79
C PRO A 160 -92.38 39.18 -22.28
N ALA A 161 -92.39 37.95 -21.75
CA ALA A 161 -92.48 37.70 -20.31
C ALA A 161 -91.15 37.97 -19.59
N ILE A 162 -90.00 37.79 -20.26
CA ILE A 162 -88.68 38.00 -19.64
C ILE A 162 -88.15 39.43 -19.80
N ALA A 163 -88.47 40.11 -20.90
CA ALA A 163 -88.02 41.47 -21.18
C ALA A 163 -88.94 42.16 -22.20
N THR A 164 -88.87 43.49 -22.30
CA THR A 164 -89.54 44.28 -23.35
C THR A 164 -88.51 45.11 -24.13
N VAL A 165 -88.76 45.35 -25.42
CA VAL A 165 -87.94 46.23 -26.26
C VAL A 165 -88.77 47.35 -26.87
N VAL A 166 -88.29 48.59 -26.80
CA VAL A 166 -88.90 49.78 -27.42
C VAL A 166 -87.79 50.70 -27.94
N ASN A 167 -87.76 50.97 -29.25
CA ASN A 167 -86.78 51.89 -29.88
C ASN A 167 -85.31 51.62 -29.48
N GLY A 168 -84.91 50.35 -29.43
CA GLY A 168 -83.58 49.91 -28.99
C GLY A 168 -83.36 49.81 -27.47
N ALA A 169 -84.28 50.28 -26.64
CA ALA A 169 -84.22 50.14 -25.18
C ALA A 169 -84.84 48.80 -24.73
N ILE A 170 -84.04 47.96 -24.07
CA ILE A 170 -84.39 46.60 -23.61
C ILE A 170 -84.48 46.57 -22.08
N LYS A 171 -85.67 46.30 -21.53
CA LYS A 171 -85.93 46.26 -20.09
C LYS A 171 -86.18 44.83 -19.60
N GLY A 172 -85.45 44.38 -18.57
CA GLY A 172 -85.65 43.08 -17.93
C GLY A 172 -86.88 43.05 -17.02
N LEU A 173 -87.65 41.97 -17.06
CA LEU A 173 -88.91 41.77 -16.32
C LEU A 173 -88.91 40.51 -15.43
N ASN A 174 -88.51 39.35 -15.96
CA ASN A 174 -88.45 38.08 -15.23
C ASN A 174 -87.20 37.30 -15.63
N SER A 175 -86.77 36.37 -14.78
CA SER A 175 -85.59 35.55 -15.06
C SER A 175 -85.79 34.64 -16.28
N GLY A 176 -84.79 34.56 -17.14
CA GLY A 176 -84.83 33.74 -18.36
C GLY A 176 -83.97 34.29 -19.49
N SER A 177 -84.13 33.75 -20.69
CA SER A 177 -83.44 34.19 -21.91
C SER A 177 -84.42 34.31 -23.08
N GLY A 178 -84.07 35.14 -24.05
CA GLY A 178 -84.85 35.42 -25.25
C GLY A 178 -84.07 36.23 -26.28
N THR A 179 -84.70 36.52 -27.42
CA THR A 179 -84.09 37.10 -28.60
C THR A 179 -84.85 38.36 -29.03
N VAL A 180 -84.15 39.49 -29.03
CA VAL A 180 -84.64 40.75 -29.60
C VAL A 180 -84.32 40.77 -31.09
N THR A 181 -85.30 41.10 -31.94
CA THR A 181 -85.16 41.23 -33.39
C THR A 181 -85.47 42.66 -33.81
N ALA A 182 -84.58 43.25 -34.61
CA ALA A 182 -84.71 44.58 -35.18
C ALA A 182 -84.80 44.52 -36.70
N LYS A 183 -85.74 45.26 -37.32
CA LYS A 183 -85.99 45.26 -38.76
C LYS A 183 -86.09 46.68 -39.32
N PHE A 184 -85.44 46.95 -40.45
CA PHE A 184 -85.55 48.22 -41.17
C PHE A 184 -85.38 48.00 -42.68
N GLY A 185 -86.32 48.52 -43.47
CA GLY A 185 -86.44 48.19 -44.89
C GLY A 185 -86.66 46.68 -45.11
N SER A 186 -85.90 46.09 -46.03
CA SER A 186 -85.91 44.66 -46.32
C SER A 186 -85.03 43.80 -45.39
N GLN A 187 -84.29 44.39 -44.46
CA GLN A 187 -83.25 43.73 -43.66
C GLN A 187 -83.64 43.58 -42.17
N SER A 188 -83.09 42.58 -41.49
CA SER A 188 -83.28 42.34 -40.05
C SER A 188 -82.01 41.78 -39.37
N THR A 189 -81.84 42.05 -38.07
CA THR A 189 -80.77 41.50 -37.23
C THR A 189 -81.27 41.16 -35.82
N THR A 190 -80.51 40.39 -35.04
CA THR A 190 -80.93 39.84 -33.74
C THR A 190 -79.90 40.03 -32.61
N ILE A 191 -80.39 40.09 -31.37
CA ILE A 191 -79.62 40.29 -30.14
C ILE A 191 -80.13 39.29 -29.10
N SER A 192 -79.22 38.53 -28.46
CA SER A 192 -79.60 37.63 -27.36
C SER A 192 -79.69 38.38 -26.03
N VAL A 193 -80.75 38.18 -25.26
CA VAL A 193 -80.99 38.86 -23.97
C VAL A 193 -81.13 37.82 -22.86
N ASN A 194 -80.30 37.94 -21.82
CA ASN A 194 -80.37 37.13 -20.61
C ASN A 194 -80.80 38.00 -19.43
N VAL A 195 -81.80 37.56 -18.67
CA VAL A 195 -82.33 38.30 -17.51
C VAL A 195 -82.13 37.47 -16.24
N GLU A 196 -81.47 38.06 -15.24
CA GLU A 196 -81.30 37.51 -13.89
C GLU A 196 -80.63 36.11 -13.80
N ILE A 197 -79.73 35.78 -14.72
CA ILE A 197 -79.01 34.50 -14.74
C ILE A 197 -77.70 34.61 -13.96
N ALA A 198 -77.54 33.81 -12.89
CA ALA A 198 -76.31 33.76 -12.10
C ALA A 198 -75.14 33.14 -12.90
N HIS A 199 -73.93 33.67 -12.70
CA HIS A 199 -72.69 33.18 -13.30
C HIS A 199 -72.08 32.01 -12.49
N ARG A 200 -72.01 32.15 -11.16
CA ARG A 200 -71.47 31.16 -10.21
C ARG A 200 -72.29 31.13 -8.91
N LEU A 201 -72.32 29.99 -8.23
CA LEU A 201 -72.84 29.84 -6.87
C LEU A 201 -71.70 29.48 -5.92
N GLU A 202 -71.73 30.01 -4.70
CA GLU A 202 -70.73 29.75 -3.65
C GLU A 202 -71.43 29.41 -2.32
N PRO A 203 -71.33 28.16 -1.84
CA PRO A 203 -71.82 27.79 -0.52
C PRO A 203 -70.83 28.25 0.56
N SER A 204 -71.32 28.61 1.75
CA SER A 204 -70.48 29.07 2.86
C SER A 204 -69.51 28.01 3.40
N LYS A 205 -69.80 26.72 3.13
CA LYS A 205 -68.88 25.59 3.28
C LYS A 205 -69.12 24.62 2.12
N ASN A 206 -68.06 24.02 1.60
CA ASN A 206 -68.10 22.98 0.56
C ASN A 206 -68.00 21.55 1.14
N GLN A 207 -67.73 21.43 2.44
CA GLN A 207 -67.80 20.19 3.20
C GLN A 207 -68.22 20.49 4.64
N ILE A 208 -69.05 19.63 5.21
CA ILE A 208 -69.42 19.59 6.62
C ILE A 208 -69.35 18.15 7.12
N SER A 209 -69.33 17.97 8.44
CA SER A 209 -69.30 16.64 9.04
C SER A 209 -70.18 16.64 10.30
N LEU A 210 -71.14 15.72 10.37
CA LEU A 210 -72.26 15.71 11.32
C LEU A 210 -72.30 14.41 12.12
N LEU A 211 -72.76 14.47 13.38
CA LEU A 211 -73.10 13.25 14.13
C LEU A 211 -74.51 12.80 13.72
N LEU A 212 -74.88 11.57 14.06
CA LEU A 212 -76.22 11.05 13.80
C LEU A 212 -77.28 11.99 14.42
N ASN A 213 -78.29 12.37 13.62
CA ASN A 213 -79.33 13.38 13.94
C ASN A 213 -78.84 14.84 14.05
N GLY A 214 -77.58 15.15 13.77
CA GLY A 214 -77.06 16.52 13.71
C GLY A 214 -77.57 17.29 12.49
N GLU A 215 -77.57 18.62 12.58
CA GLU A 215 -77.93 19.53 11.49
C GLU A 215 -77.05 20.79 11.47
N GLU A 216 -76.81 21.35 10.28
CA GLU A 216 -76.03 22.58 10.07
C GLU A 216 -76.62 23.41 8.91
N LYS A 217 -76.62 24.75 9.05
CA LYS A 217 -77.12 25.67 8.00
C LYS A 217 -75.99 26.27 7.16
N ILE A 218 -76.05 26.03 5.86
CA ILE A 218 -75.21 26.60 4.80
C ILE A 218 -75.91 27.80 4.18
N LYS A 219 -75.16 28.89 3.97
CA LYS A 219 -75.57 30.02 3.12
C LYS A 219 -75.08 29.80 1.69
N LEU A 220 -75.80 30.29 0.69
CA LEU A 220 -75.48 30.11 -0.73
C LEU A 220 -75.50 31.47 -1.42
N LYS A 221 -74.35 31.94 -1.91
CA LYS A 221 -74.24 33.22 -2.60
C LYS A 221 -74.29 33.03 -4.11
N ALA A 222 -75.16 33.78 -4.80
CA ALA A 222 -75.12 33.90 -6.24
C ALA A 222 -74.24 35.10 -6.67
N ILE A 223 -73.30 34.84 -7.58
CA ILE A 223 -72.46 35.82 -8.26
C ILE A 223 -72.96 35.90 -9.71
N PHE A 224 -73.13 37.11 -10.23
CA PHE A 224 -73.73 37.35 -11.54
C PHE A 224 -72.71 37.90 -12.56
N PRO A 225 -73.04 37.91 -13.87
CA PRO A 225 -72.11 38.37 -14.92
C PRO A 225 -71.62 39.81 -14.78
N ASP A 226 -72.39 40.69 -14.14
CA ASP A 226 -72.01 42.08 -13.81
C ASP A 226 -71.07 42.21 -12.60
N GLY A 227 -70.67 41.09 -11.99
CA GLY A 227 -69.78 41.04 -10.83
C GLY A 227 -70.45 41.29 -9.48
N SER A 228 -71.73 41.65 -9.44
CA SER A 228 -72.45 41.80 -8.16
C SER A 228 -72.82 40.46 -7.54
N VAL A 229 -73.01 40.47 -6.22
CA VAL A 229 -73.14 39.27 -5.38
C VAL A 229 -74.32 39.44 -4.42
N THR A 230 -75.21 38.46 -4.35
CA THR A 230 -76.27 38.40 -3.32
C THR A 230 -75.73 37.85 -2.01
N GLU A 231 -76.22 38.34 -0.86
CA GLU A 231 -75.79 37.86 0.45
C GLU A 231 -76.19 36.40 0.75
N ASP A 232 -77.40 35.98 0.34
CA ASP A 232 -77.89 34.60 0.47
C ASP A 232 -79.06 34.34 -0.50
N VAL A 233 -79.04 33.19 -1.18
CA VAL A 233 -80.12 32.65 -2.03
C VAL A 233 -80.55 31.24 -1.60
N SER A 234 -80.12 30.74 -0.43
CA SER A 234 -80.39 29.37 0.03
C SER A 234 -81.88 29.01 0.08
N ASP A 235 -82.74 29.95 0.49
CA ASP A 235 -84.20 29.77 0.53
C ASP A 235 -84.86 29.73 -0.86
N LYS A 236 -84.15 30.21 -1.89
CA LYS A 236 -84.59 30.26 -3.30
C LYS A 236 -83.95 29.17 -4.17
N ALA A 237 -83.00 28.42 -3.62
CA ALA A 237 -82.34 27.32 -4.30
C ALA A 237 -83.11 26.00 -4.12
N GLU A 238 -83.08 25.15 -5.15
CA GLU A 238 -83.50 23.76 -5.08
C GLU A 238 -82.35 22.95 -4.44
N TRP A 239 -82.65 22.14 -3.44
CA TRP A 239 -81.68 21.31 -2.74
C TRP A 239 -81.97 19.83 -2.98
N SER A 240 -80.94 19.01 -3.07
CA SER A 240 -81.02 17.56 -3.32
C SER A 240 -79.82 16.84 -2.69
N SER A 241 -79.95 15.55 -2.42
CA SER A 241 -78.88 14.68 -1.90
C SER A 241 -78.69 13.47 -2.80
N ASP A 242 -77.44 13.02 -2.97
CA ASP A 242 -77.14 11.72 -3.59
C ASP A 242 -77.51 10.53 -2.69
N ASN A 243 -77.66 10.76 -1.38
CA ASN A 243 -77.92 9.73 -0.39
C ASN A 243 -78.71 10.29 0.81
N THR A 244 -80.02 10.42 0.63
CA THR A 244 -80.96 10.92 1.64
C THR A 244 -81.04 10.06 2.91
N ALA A 245 -80.62 8.79 2.86
CA ALA A 245 -80.51 7.93 4.04
C ALA A 245 -79.34 8.30 4.95
N VAL A 246 -78.33 9.01 4.43
CA VAL A 246 -77.19 9.54 5.19
C VAL A 246 -77.43 10.99 5.57
N ALA A 247 -77.74 11.87 4.61
CA ALA A 247 -78.08 13.26 4.89
C ALA A 247 -78.99 13.86 3.79
N ASP A 248 -79.82 14.83 4.15
CA ASP A 248 -80.66 15.60 3.23
C ASP A 248 -80.59 17.09 3.53
N ALA A 249 -81.06 17.94 2.61
CA ALA A 249 -80.98 19.39 2.75
C ALA A 249 -82.24 20.13 2.28
N LEU A 250 -82.68 21.11 3.07
CA LEU A 250 -83.81 21.98 2.75
C LEU A 250 -83.50 23.42 3.14
N LYS A 251 -83.61 24.35 2.18
CA LYS A 251 -83.43 25.80 2.41
C LYS A 251 -82.10 26.16 3.10
N GLY A 252 -81.03 25.49 2.70
CA GLY A 252 -79.69 25.62 3.27
C GLY A 252 -79.43 24.83 4.56
N THR A 253 -80.45 24.32 5.26
CA THR A 253 -80.24 23.44 6.42
C THR A 253 -80.01 22.00 5.96
N ILE A 254 -78.83 21.45 6.25
CA ILE A 254 -78.45 20.06 5.99
C ILE A 254 -78.63 19.26 7.29
N LYS A 255 -79.24 18.08 7.22
CA LYS A 255 -79.52 17.21 8.37
C LYS A 255 -79.07 15.77 8.11
N ALA A 256 -78.49 15.14 9.13
CA ALA A 256 -77.93 13.79 9.07
C ALA A 256 -78.88 12.74 9.68
N TYR A 257 -78.98 11.57 9.04
CA TYR A 257 -79.92 10.48 9.38
C TYR A 257 -79.26 9.11 9.56
N GLY A 258 -78.11 8.86 8.92
CA GLY A 258 -77.43 7.56 8.92
C GLY A 258 -75.93 7.69 8.72
N ALA A 259 -75.14 6.79 9.30
CA ALA A 259 -73.68 6.82 9.17
C ALA A 259 -73.23 6.57 7.72
N GLY A 260 -72.26 7.34 7.23
CA GLY A 260 -71.77 7.26 5.84
C GLY A 260 -71.41 8.62 5.26
N THR A 261 -71.43 8.74 3.93
CA THR A 261 -71.15 10.00 3.23
C THR A 261 -72.27 10.33 2.24
N ALA A 262 -72.60 11.61 2.11
CA ALA A 262 -73.54 12.15 1.13
C ALA A 262 -73.00 13.44 0.48
N THR A 263 -73.48 13.75 -0.72
CA THR A 263 -73.22 14.99 -1.45
C THR A 263 -74.53 15.74 -1.65
N ILE A 264 -74.65 16.88 -0.99
CA ILE A 264 -75.76 17.81 -1.15
C ILE A 264 -75.49 18.71 -2.35
N THR A 265 -76.43 18.80 -3.27
CA THR A 265 -76.38 19.69 -4.43
C THR A 265 -77.45 20.78 -4.32
N ALA A 266 -77.02 22.04 -4.32
CA ALA A 266 -77.87 23.22 -4.32
C ALA A 266 -77.88 23.86 -5.73
N LYS A 267 -79.06 24.17 -6.26
CA LYS A 267 -79.27 24.70 -7.62
C LYS A 267 -80.03 26.01 -7.57
N TYR A 268 -79.52 27.03 -8.27
CA TYR A 268 -80.19 28.33 -8.42
C TYR A 268 -80.08 28.78 -9.88
N GLY A 269 -81.23 28.89 -10.55
CA GLY A 269 -81.30 29.04 -12.00
C GLY A 269 -80.65 27.86 -12.74
N THR A 270 -79.68 28.15 -13.61
CA THR A 270 -78.93 27.16 -14.40
C THR A 270 -77.63 26.69 -13.74
N LYS A 271 -77.34 27.13 -12.51
CA LYS A 271 -76.08 26.84 -11.80
C LYS A 271 -76.30 25.93 -10.61
N THR A 272 -75.28 25.14 -10.29
CA THR A 272 -75.24 24.23 -9.15
C THR A 272 -73.98 24.44 -8.30
N ALA A 273 -74.08 24.14 -7.01
CA ALA A 273 -72.95 24.01 -6.08
C ALA A 273 -73.12 22.74 -5.25
N THR A 274 -72.01 22.12 -4.84
CA THR A 274 -72.00 20.86 -4.08
C THR A 274 -71.37 21.04 -2.70
N ILE A 275 -71.92 20.35 -1.71
CA ILE A 275 -71.44 20.30 -0.32
C ILE A 275 -71.33 18.83 0.08
N LYS A 276 -70.14 18.38 0.47
CA LYS A 276 -69.94 17.02 1.02
C LYS A 276 -70.37 16.96 2.48
N VAL A 277 -70.96 15.83 2.90
CA VAL A 277 -71.45 15.58 4.25
C VAL A 277 -70.92 14.23 4.72
N ASP A 278 -70.07 14.23 5.73
CA ASP A 278 -69.63 13.01 6.42
C ASP A 278 -70.47 12.81 7.68
N VAL A 279 -71.11 11.65 7.86
CA VAL A 279 -71.96 11.35 9.03
C VAL A 279 -71.37 10.19 9.81
N ASP A 280 -71.05 10.46 11.08
CA ASP A 280 -70.51 9.48 12.04
C ASP A 280 -69.26 8.69 11.55
N THR A 281 -68.55 9.25 10.56
CA THR A 281 -67.37 8.63 9.95
C THR A 281 -66.20 8.63 10.92
N THR A 282 -65.75 7.44 11.34
CA THR A 282 -64.54 7.27 12.15
C THR A 282 -63.31 7.65 11.33
N GLN A 283 -62.56 8.68 11.75
CA GLN A 283 -61.28 9.05 11.12
C GLN A 283 -60.12 8.22 11.67
N LYS A 284 -60.10 7.99 12.99
CA LYS A 284 -59.00 7.33 13.70
C LYS A 284 -59.56 6.25 14.62
N LEU A 285 -58.88 5.11 14.66
CA LEU A 285 -59.16 4.00 15.57
C LEU A 285 -57.85 3.66 16.26
N GLU A 286 -57.83 3.63 17.59
CA GLU A 286 -56.60 3.47 18.38
C GLU A 286 -56.81 2.53 19.56
N LEU A 287 -55.81 1.69 19.84
CA LEU A 287 -55.69 0.92 21.07
C LEU A 287 -54.78 1.65 22.05
N ASN A 288 -55.10 1.60 23.35
CA ASN A 288 -54.21 2.10 24.40
C ASN A 288 -52.89 1.30 24.53
N LYS A 289 -52.86 0.04 24.06
CA LYS A 289 -51.68 -0.85 24.04
C LYS A 289 -51.63 -1.60 22.71
N GLN A 290 -50.44 -1.65 22.09
CA GLN A 290 -50.20 -2.35 20.81
C GLN A 290 -49.39 -3.65 20.96
N ASN A 291 -48.67 -3.80 22.07
CA ASN A 291 -48.00 -5.05 22.46
C ASN A 291 -48.24 -5.24 23.96
N ILE A 292 -48.58 -6.44 24.38
CA ILE A 292 -48.81 -6.82 25.78
C ILE A 292 -48.00 -8.08 26.06
N PHE A 293 -47.21 -8.07 27.12
CA PHE A 293 -46.60 -9.28 27.67
C PHE A 293 -47.42 -9.76 28.86
N MET A 294 -47.75 -11.05 28.91
CA MET A 294 -48.60 -11.62 29.96
C MET A 294 -48.02 -12.92 30.54
N ASN A 295 -48.34 -13.20 31.79
CA ASN A 295 -48.14 -14.51 32.40
C ASN A 295 -49.43 -15.34 32.23
N VAL A 296 -49.31 -16.67 32.20
CA VAL A 296 -50.46 -17.56 32.02
C VAL A 296 -51.49 -17.38 33.15
N GLY A 297 -52.78 -17.34 32.79
CA GLY A 297 -53.89 -17.14 33.72
C GLY A 297 -54.06 -15.71 34.22
N LYS A 298 -53.45 -14.71 33.55
CA LYS A 298 -53.66 -13.28 33.84
C LYS A 298 -54.58 -12.62 32.82
N GLU A 299 -55.10 -11.46 33.19
CA GLU A 299 -55.96 -10.60 32.37
C GLU A 299 -55.35 -9.20 32.31
N GLU A 300 -55.51 -8.51 31.19
CA GLU A 300 -55.02 -7.14 30.98
C GLU A 300 -56.11 -6.27 30.33
N ASP A 301 -56.37 -5.09 30.89
CA ASP A 301 -57.37 -4.16 30.34
C ASP A 301 -56.88 -3.53 29.03
N ILE A 302 -57.75 -3.51 28.01
CA ILE A 302 -57.50 -2.91 26.70
C ILE A 302 -58.62 -1.91 26.36
N GLU A 303 -58.26 -0.75 25.82
CA GLU A 303 -59.20 0.33 25.49
C GLU A 303 -59.07 0.70 24.02
N LEU A 304 -60.19 0.63 23.29
CA LEU A 304 -60.31 0.94 21.87
C LEU A 304 -61.07 2.26 21.70
N LYS A 305 -60.39 3.27 21.17
CA LYS A 305 -60.92 4.62 20.97
C LYS A 305 -61.16 4.92 19.50
N ALA A 306 -62.37 5.36 19.17
CA ALA A 306 -62.73 5.90 17.86
C ALA A 306 -62.83 7.44 17.93
N THR A 307 -62.15 8.12 17.01
CA THR A 307 -62.23 9.58 16.82
C THR A 307 -63.02 9.88 15.56
N TYR A 308 -64.11 10.65 15.68
CA TYR A 308 -64.97 11.02 14.55
C TYR A 308 -64.57 12.38 13.94
N ALA A 309 -64.99 12.61 12.70
CA ALA A 309 -64.57 13.76 11.91
C ALA A 309 -64.93 15.14 12.51
N ASN A 310 -65.92 15.21 13.40
CA ASN A 310 -66.69 16.44 13.62
C ASN A 310 -66.17 17.31 14.78
N ASN A 311 -65.28 16.79 15.63
CA ASN A 311 -64.81 17.55 16.80
C ASN A 311 -63.52 17.04 17.48
N GLY A 312 -62.78 16.07 16.90
CA GLY A 312 -61.54 15.52 17.51
C GLY A 312 -61.72 14.76 18.83
N GLY A 313 -62.92 14.75 19.41
CA GLY A 313 -63.28 13.95 20.58
C GLY A 313 -63.23 12.45 20.26
N SER A 314 -62.56 11.70 21.13
CA SER A 314 -62.48 10.24 21.04
C SER A 314 -63.46 9.59 22.00
N THR A 315 -64.17 8.56 21.53
CA THR A 315 -65.08 7.75 22.35
C THR A 315 -64.55 6.33 22.49
N VAL A 316 -64.79 5.69 23.64
CA VAL A 316 -64.51 4.27 23.83
C VAL A 316 -65.56 3.44 23.09
N VAL A 317 -65.11 2.49 22.28
CA VAL A 317 -65.97 1.68 21.40
C VAL A 317 -65.75 0.17 21.57
N ASN A 318 -65.11 -0.26 22.66
CA ASN A 318 -64.86 -1.67 23.02
C ASN A 318 -66.05 -2.60 22.72
N ASP A 319 -67.21 -2.29 23.30
CA ASP A 319 -68.43 -3.12 23.23
C ASP A 319 -69.18 -3.00 21.89
N LYS A 320 -68.75 -2.08 21.01
CA LYS A 320 -69.31 -1.85 19.67
C LYS A 320 -68.40 -2.37 18.55
N ALA A 321 -67.23 -2.89 18.90
CA ALA A 321 -66.23 -3.39 17.95
C ALA A 321 -66.27 -4.91 17.87
N GLU A 322 -65.94 -5.44 16.69
CA GLU A 322 -65.71 -6.87 16.47
C GLU A 322 -64.28 -7.19 16.90
N TRP A 323 -64.12 -8.15 17.80
CA TRP A 323 -62.80 -8.62 18.26
C TRP A 323 -62.60 -10.09 17.87
N SER A 324 -61.37 -10.43 17.47
CA SER A 324 -60.96 -11.81 17.15
C SER A 324 -59.50 -12.03 17.52
N SER A 325 -59.12 -13.28 17.80
CA SER A 325 -57.72 -13.70 17.98
C SER A 325 -57.34 -14.70 16.90
N ASP A 326 -56.10 -14.65 16.42
CA ASP A 326 -55.56 -15.73 15.58
C ASP A 326 -55.29 -17.02 16.39
N ARG A 327 -55.16 -16.91 17.72
CA ARG A 327 -54.83 -17.98 18.65
C ARG A 327 -55.52 -17.80 20.01
N GLU A 328 -56.81 -18.10 20.04
CA GLU A 328 -57.60 -18.15 21.29
C GLU A 328 -57.06 -19.19 22.30
N ASP A 329 -56.27 -20.18 21.85
CA ASP A 329 -55.57 -21.14 22.70
C ASP A 329 -54.41 -20.51 23.51
N VAL A 330 -53.92 -19.35 23.08
CA VAL A 330 -52.84 -18.56 23.72
C VAL A 330 -53.41 -17.34 24.40
N ALA A 331 -54.20 -16.52 23.70
CA ALA A 331 -54.90 -15.37 24.27
C ALA A 331 -56.18 -15.01 23.50
N TYR A 332 -57.20 -14.56 24.23
CA TYR A 332 -58.48 -14.11 23.66
C TYR A 332 -58.97 -12.81 24.30
N TYR A 333 -59.89 -12.11 23.64
CA TYR A 333 -60.54 -10.91 24.18
C TYR A 333 -61.93 -11.25 24.75
N SER A 334 -62.28 -10.69 25.90
CA SER A 334 -63.63 -10.70 26.46
C SER A 334 -63.86 -9.50 27.38
N ASN A 335 -65.05 -8.90 27.35
CA ASN A 335 -65.52 -7.88 28.31
C ASN A 335 -64.50 -6.76 28.63
N GLY A 336 -63.84 -6.20 27.61
CA GLY A 336 -62.87 -5.11 27.77
C GLY A 336 -61.44 -5.55 28.13
N LYS A 337 -61.18 -6.86 28.24
CA LYS A 337 -59.89 -7.42 28.62
C LYS A 337 -59.36 -8.42 27.62
N ILE A 338 -58.05 -8.64 27.71
CA ILE A 338 -57.35 -9.75 27.06
C ILE A 338 -56.97 -10.76 28.15
N HIS A 339 -57.25 -12.05 27.92
CA HIS A 339 -56.96 -13.15 28.85
C HIS A 339 -55.84 -14.02 28.27
N ALA A 340 -54.83 -14.33 29.09
CA ALA A 340 -53.71 -15.21 28.72
C ALA A 340 -53.99 -16.66 29.16
N VAL A 341 -53.99 -17.59 28.20
CA VAL A 341 -54.41 -19.00 28.39
C VAL A 341 -53.22 -19.96 28.42
N LYS A 342 -52.24 -19.77 27.53
CA LYS A 342 -51.09 -20.68 27.36
C LYS A 342 -49.90 -19.92 26.81
N SER A 343 -48.69 -20.41 27.09
CA SER A 343 -47.47 -19.84 26.52
C SER A 343 -47.45 -19.86 25.00
N GLY A 344 -47.13 -18.72 24.39
CA GLY A 344 -47.15 -18.51 22.95
C GLY A 344 -47.35 -17.04 22.56
N GLU A 345 -47.30 -16.77 21.26
CA GLU A 345 -47.62 -15.47 20.67
C GLU A 345 -49.03 -15.54 20.06
N ALA A 346 -49.83 -14.49 20.23
CA ALA A 346 -51.15 -14.31 19.61
C ALA A 346 -51.34 -12.87 19.12
N VAL A 347 -52.17 -12.67 18.11
CA VAL A 347 -52.55 -11.36 17.56
C VAL A 347 -54.06 -11.19 17.67
N ILE A 348 -54.47 -10.27 18.54
CA ILE A 348 -55.88 -9.90 18.69
C ILE A 348 -56.16 -8.70 17.79
N THR A 349 -57.16 -8.84 16.93
CA THR A 349 -57.61 -7.81 15.98
C THR A 349 -58.94 -7.23 16.44
N ALA A 350 -59.01 -5.91 16.55
CA ALA A 350 -60.22 -5.16 16.85
C ALA A 350 -60.66 -4.36 15.62
N LYS A 351 -61.93 -4.44 15.25
CA LYS A 351 -62.51 -3.80 14.06
C LYS A 351 -63.74 -2.97 14.43
N TYR A 352 -63.75 -1.71 14.00
CA TYR A 352 -64.86 -0.78 14.21
C TYR A 352 -65.14 -0.02 12.91
N GLY A 353 -66.36 -0.13 12.40
CA GLY A 353 -66.71 0.36 11.07
C GLY A 353 -65.83 -0.26 9.97
N ASN A 354 -65.16 0.59 9.20
CA ASN A 354 -64.24 0.19 8.12
C ASN A 354 -62.76 0.17 8.54
N LYS A 355 -62.43 0.32 9.83
CA LYS A 355 -61.06 0.33 10.35
C LYS A 355 -60.81 -0.86 11.26
N SER A 356 -59.58 -1.35 11.23
CA SER A 356 -59.08 -2.38 12.14
C SER A 356 -57.72 -1.98 12.72
N VAL A 357 -57.45 -2.46 13.93
CA VAL A 357 -56.20 -2.30 14.67
C VAL A 357 -55.86 -3.62 15.37
N GLN A 358 -54.59 -3.84 15.65
CA GLN A 358 -54.10 -5.10 16.22
C GLN A 358 -53.27 -4.85 17.49
N VAL A 359 -53.35 -5.79 18.41
CA VAL A 359 -52.46 -5.91 19.57
C VAL A 359 -51.80 -7.28 19.55
N ARG A 360 -50.47 -7.30 19.70
CA ARG A 360 -49.69 -8.53 19.89
C ARG A 360 -49.68 -8.90 21.37
N VAL A 361 -49.86 -10.17 21.66
CA VAL A 361 -49.89 -10.72 23.02
C VAL A 361 -48.85 -11.81 23.13
N ASP A 362 -47.79 -11.52 23.87
CA ASP A 362 -46.70 -12.46 24.17
C ASP A 362 -46.97 -13.09 25.54
N VAL A 363 -47.41 -14.36 25.56
CA VAL A 363 -47.67 -15.09 26.82
C VAL A 363 -46.46 -15.94 27.17
N GLU A 364 -45.72 -15.56 28.22
CA GLU A 364 -44.51 -16.25 28.71
C GLU A 364 -43.48 -16.63 27.62
N VAL A 365 -43.36 -15.83 26.55
CA VAL A 365 -42.44 -16.10 25.42
C VAL A 365 -41.04 -15.56 25.71
N PRO A 366 -40.01 -16.41 25.87
CA PRO A 366 -38.63 -15.97 26.09
C PRO A 366 -38.01 -15.49 24.77
N ARG A 367 -37.31 -14.35 24.81
CA ARG A 367 -36.41 -13.92 23.73
C ARG A 367 -35.14 -14.77 23.69
N SER A 368 -34.58 -15.08 24.86
CA SER A 368 -33.33 -15.84 25.03
C SER A 368 -33.35 -16.67 26.31
N LEU A 369 -32.58 -17.76 26.31
CA LEU A 369 -32.25 -18.55 27.50
C LEU A 369 -30.76 -18.41 27.81
N TYR A 370 -30.41 -18.43 29.09
CA TYR A 370 -29.04 -18.41 29.58
C TYR A 370 -28.86 -19.46 30.68
N ILE A 371 -27.91 -20.38 30.49
CA ILE A 371 -27.55 -21.38 31.51
C ILE A 371 -26.32 -20.88 32.27
N ASN A 372 -26.39 -20.90 33.59
CA ASN A 372 -25.29 -20.53 34.48
C ASN A 372 -24.93 -21.70 35.42
N PRO A 373 -23.67 -22.17 35.45
CA PRO A 373 -22.60 -21.86 34.48
C PRO A 373 -22.91 -22.44 33.09
N ALA A 374 -22.36 -21.85 32.03
CA ALA A 374 -22.49 -22.35 30.65
C ALA A 374 -21.47 -23.45 30.28
N PHE A 375 -20.52 -23.73 31.17
CA PHE A 375 -19.54 -24.80 31.07
C PHE A 375 -19.34 -25.46 32.43
N LEU A 376 -19.28 -26.79 32.48
CA LEU A 376 -18.94 -27.55 33.68
C LEU A 376 -17.79 -28.51 33.42
N THR A 377 -16.98 -28.67 34.46
CA THR A 377 -15.90 -29.65 34.50
C THR A 377 -16.11 -30.52 35.73
N MET A 378 -16.30 -31.81 35.52
CA MET A 378 -16.80 -32.76 36.51
C MET A 378 -15.96 -34.04 36.51
N LYS A 379 -16.01 -34.79 37.60
CA LYS A 379 -15.56 -36.19 37.65
C LYS A 379 -16.74 -37.14 37.49
N SER A 380 -16.49 -38.36 37.04
CA SER A 380 -17.47 -39.45 37.11
C SER A 380 -18.05 -39.56 38.53
N GLY A 381 -19.37 -39.55 38.64
CA GLY A 381 -20.11 -39.55 39.91
C GLY A 381 -20.47 -38.17 40.47
N ASP A 382 -19.86 -37.08 39.97
CA ASP A 382 -20.19 -35.73 40.43
C ASP A 382 -21.63 -35.33 40.05
N LYS A 383 -22.20 -34.45 40.88
CA LYS A 383 -23.44 -33.72 40.60
C LYS A 383 -23.24 -32.23 40.81
N LYS A 384 -23.78 -31.42 39.91
CA LYS A 384 -23.73 -29.96 39.98
C LYS A 384 -25.11 -29.38 39.65
N ASP A 385 -25.52 -28.39 40.41
CA ASP A 385 -26.71 -27.62 40.07
C ASP A 385 -26.35 -26.51 39.09
N VAL A 386 -27.27 -26.23 38.17
CA VAL A 386 -27.21 -25.15 37.18
C VAL A 386 -28.53 -24.39 37.19
N ILE A 387 -28.48 -23.11 36.80
CA ILE A 387 -29.63 -22.21 36.77
C ILE A 387 -29.90 -21.84 35.31
N VAL A 388 -31.15 -21.95 34.86
CA VAL A 388 -31.58 -21.50 33.53
C VAL A 388 -32.45 -20.26 33.68
N ASN A 389 -31.98 -19.13 33.17
CA ASN A 389 -32.74 -17.88 33.16
C ASN A 389 -33.33 -17.62 31.77
N ALA A 390 -34.59 -17.19 31.74
CA ALA A 390 -35.26 -16.72 30.54
C ALA A 390 -35.36 -15.18 30.57
N SER A 391 -34.92 -14.53 29.49
CA SER A 391 -35.15 -13.09 29.28
C SER A 391 -36.36 -12.91 28.36
N PHE A 392 -37.33 -12.10 28.76
CA PHE A 392 -38.62 -11.93 28.08
C PHE A 392 -38.70 -10.64 27.26
N ALA A 393 -39.75 -10.51 26.45
CA ALA A 393 -39.91 -9.39 25.52
C ALA A 393 -40.08 -8.01 26.19
N ASN A 394 -40.63 -8.00 27.40
CA ASN A 394 -40.77 -6.86 28.31
C ASN A 394 -39.44 -6.44 29.01
N GLY A 395 -38.35 -7.18 28.82
CA GLY A 395 -37.06 -6.93 29.46
C GLY A 395 -36.88 -7.55 30.85
N THR A 396 -37.88 -8.25 31.41
CA THR A 396 -37.70 -8.98 32.68
C THR A 396 -36.93 -10.28 32.46
N SER A 397 -36.31 -10.77 33.54
CA SER A 397 -35.67 -12.09 33.60
C SER A 397 -36.32 -12.94 34.69
N GLU A 398 -36.65 -14.19 34.39
CA GLU A 398 -37.16 -15.17 35.37
C GLU A 398 -36.24 -16.40 35.37
N GLU A 399 -36.09 -17.04 36.52
CA GLU A 399 -35.51 -18.38 36.58
C GLU A 399 -36.55 -19.41 36.11
N VAL A 400 -36.21 -20.17 35.07
CA VAL A 400 -37.06 -21.19 34.44
C VAL A 400 -36.48 -22.60 34.57
N THR A 401 -35.48 -22.81 35.45
CA THR A 401 -34.76 -24.08 35.65
C THR A 401 -35.67 -25.28 35.88
N SER A 402 -36.81 -25.10 36.55
CA SER A 402 -37.81 -26.15 36.79
C SER A 402 -38.83 -26.34 35.65
N LYS A 403 -38.86 -25.41 34.69
CA LYS A 403 -39.80 -25.37 33.55
C LYS A 403 -39.16 -25.83 32.23
N VAL A 404 -37.84 -26.04 32.17
CA VAL A 404 -37.13 -26.42 30.95
C VAL A 404 -37.17 -27.93 30.67
N GLU A 405 -37.26 -28.30 29.39
CA GLU A 405 -37.00 -29.66 28.92
C GLU A 405 -35.48 -29.83 28.71
N TRP A 406 -34.90 -30.91 29.24
CA TRP A 406 -33.47 -31.23 29.06
C TRP A 406 -33.25 -32.33 28.04
N SER A 407 -32.19 -32.20 27.24
CA SER A 407 -31.61 -33.27 26.43
C SER A 407 -30.08 -33.27 26.54
N SER A 408 -29.45 -34.43 26.33
CA SER A 408 -27.99 -34.57 26.25
C SER A 408 -27.64 -35.29 24.96
N ASP A 409 -26.64 -34.81 24.22
CA ASP A 409 -26.14 -35.50 23.03
C ASP A 409 -25.39 -36.80 23.36
N ASN A 410 -24.95 -36.95 24.62
CA ASN A 410 -24.26 -38.12 25.13
C ASN A 410 -24.70 -38.41 26.58
N ALA A 411 -25.93 -38.94 26.71
CA ALA A 411 -26.53 -39.29 28.00
C ALA A 411 -25.72 -40.31 28.83
N ASP A 412 -24.88 -41.11 28.15
CA ASP A 412 -23.94 -42.07 28.74
C ASP A 412 -22.80 -41.41 29.51
N VAL A 413 -22.46 -40.15 29.15
CA VAL A 413 -21.43 -39.32 29.77
C VAL A 413 -22.06 -38.37 30.79
N VAL A 414 -23.11 -37.63 30.42
CA VAL A 414 -23.80 -36.66 31.29
C VAL A 414 -25.31 -36.65 31.05
N PHE A 415 -26.08 -36.58 32.13
CA PHE A 415 -27.53 -36.38 32.12
C PHE A 415 -27.93 -35.19 32.99
N ALA A 416 -28.98 -34.46 32.60
CA ALA A 416 -29.53 -33.36 33.40
C ALA A 416 -31.03 -33.53 33.61
N ASN A 417 -31.50 -33.19 34.82
CA ASN A 417 -32.91 -33.21 35.19
C ASN A 417 -33.21 -32.14 36.24
N GLY A 418 -34.25 -31.34 36.01
CA GLY A 418 -34.56 -30.17 36.85
C GLY A 418 -33.38 -29.20 36.88
N LYS A 419 -32.83 -28.95 38.07
CA LYS A 419 -31.62 -28.12 38.23
C LYS A 419 -30.30 -28.89 38.21
N THR A 420 -30.31 -30.22 38.28
CA THR A 420 -29.10 -31.01 38.57
C THR A 420 -28.56 -31.73 37.35
N VAL A 421 -27.29 -31.49 37.06
CA VAL A 421 -26.46 -32.17 36.06
C VAL A 421 -25.66 -33.26 36.76
N SER A 422 -25.66 -34.49 36.24
CA SER A 422 -24.97 -35.66 36.79
C SER A 422 -24.00 -36.24 35.76
N ALA A 423 -22.76 -36.53 36.17
CA ALA A 423 -21.72 -37.11 35.33
C ALA A 423 -21.51 -38.60 35.62
N TYR A 424 -21.31 -39.41 34.57
CA TYR A 424 -21.22 -40.88 34.68
C TYR A 424 -19.94 -41.47 34.08
N LYS A 425 -19.61 -41.14 32.83
CA LYS A 425 -18.44 -41.69 32.10
C LYS A 425 -17.54 -40.56 31.63
N ALA A 426 -16.25 -40.85 31.48
CA ALA A 426 -15.29 -39.91 30.91
C ALA A 426 -15.65 -39.53 29.47
N GLY A 427 -15.56 -38.24 29.14
CA GLY A 427 -15.89 -37.69 27.83
C GLY A 427 -16.47 -36.27 27.91
N THR A 428 -16.83 -35.72 26.76
CA THR A 428 -17.54 -34.44 26.64
C THR A 428 -18.99 -34.70 26.22
N ALA A 429 -19.92 -33.93 26.77
CA ALA A 429 -21.34 -33.94 26.40
C ALA A 429 -21.91 -32.52 26.36
N ASN A 430 -22.82 -32.26 25.42
CA ASN A 430 -23.60 -31.04 25.32
C ASN A 430 -25.00 -31.28 25.87
N VAL A 431 -25.31 -30.62 26.98
CA VAL A 431 -26.62 -30.65 27.63
C VAL A 431 -27.42 -29.43 27.20
N THR A 432 -28.56 -29.63 26.56
CA THR A 432 -29.42 -28.55 26.05
C THR A 432 -30.68 -28.40 26.89
N ALA A 433 -30.93 -27.20 27.41
CA ALA A 433 -32.20 -26.80 28.01
C ALA A 433 -33.09 -26.13 26.96
N LYS A 434 -34.37 -26.47 26.94
CA LYS A 434 -35.37 -25.93 26.01
C LYS A 434 -36.58 -25.38 26.77
N TYR A 435 -36.97 -24.14 26.47
CA TYR A 435 -38.14 -23.47 27.05
C TYR A 435 -38.69 -22.43 26.08
N GLY A 436 -40.02 -22.37 25.93
CA GLY A 436 -40.70 -21.39 25.08
C GLY A 436 -40.19 -21.33 23.63
N GLY A 437 -39.82 -22.48 23.04
CA GLY A 437 -39.26 -22.57 21.68
C GLY A 437 -37.81 -22.09 21.53
N LYS A 438 -37.16 -21.65 22.61
CA LYS A 438 -35.72 -21.32 22.65
C LYS A 438 -34.92 -22.48 23.26
N THR A 439 -33.63 -22.50 22.97
CA THR A 439 -32.66 -23.46 23.53
C THR A 439 -31.43 -22.72 24.06
N ALA A 440 -30.83 -23.25 25.12
CA ALA A 440 -29.47 -22.92 25.53
C ALA A 440 -28.69 -24.21 25.81
N THR A 441 -27.38 -24.18 25.61
CA THR A 441 -26.52 -25.37 25.72
C THR A 441 -25.43 -25.14 26.75
N LEU A 442 -25.22 -26.17 27.56
CA LEU A 442 -24.18 -26.31 28.57
C LEU A 442 -23.23 -27.41 28.10
N VAL A 443 -21.95 -27.07 27.94
CA VAL A 443 -20.91 -28.05 27.62
C VAL A 443 -20.38 -28.63 28.93
N VAL A 444 -20.26 -29.95 29.03
CA VAL A 444 -19.80 -30.64 30.24
C VAL A 444 -18.67 -31.60 29.89
N ASP A 445 -17.49 -31.33 30.45
CA ASP A 445 -16.31 -32.20 30.38
C ASP A 445 -16.24 -33.07 31.64
N VAL A 446 -16.31 -34.39 31.46
CA VAL A 446 -16.19 -35.39 32.54
C VAL A 446 -14.86 -36.12 32.41
N ASP A 447 -14.00 -36.01 33.43
CA ASP A 447 -12.66 -36.64 33.46
C ASP A 447 -11.83 -36.39 32.17
N VAL A 448 -12.02 -35.21 31.54
CA VAL A 448 -11.23 -34.73 30.40
C VAL A 448 -10.11 -33.82 30.93
N PRO A 449 -8.82 -34.12 30.67
CA PRO A 449 -7.74 -33.26 31.14
C PRO A 449 -7.61 -31.98 30.32
N GLN A 450 -7.17 -30.89 30.97
CA GLN A 450 -6.77 -29.64 30.31
C GLN A 450 -5.42 -29.74 29.61
N ASN A 451 -4.47 -30.51 30.14
CA ASN A 451 -3.17 -30.73 29.51
C ASN A 451 -2.63 -32.12 29.86
N LEU A 452 -1.78 -32.64 28.97
CA LEU A 452 -0.89 -33.77 29.26
C LEU A 452 0.54 -33.25 29.38
N THR A 453 1.27 -33.72 30.38
CA THR A 453 2.69 -33.42 30.55
C THR A 453 3.48 -34.72 30.67
N ALA A 454 4.53 -34.87 29.87
CA ALA A 454 5.54 -35.90 30.09
C ALA A 454 6.59 -35.37 31.07
N ASP A 455 7.14 -36.21 31.93
CA ASP A 455 8.31 -35.88 32.76
C ASP A 455 9.56 -35.61 31.93
N ILE A 456 9.69 -36.29 30.80
CA ILE A 456 10.81 -36.20 29.85
C ILE A 456 10.25 -36.15 28.42
N THR A 457 10.52 -35.06 27.70
CA THR A 457 10.11 -34.86 26.29
C THR A 457 11.22 -35.15 25.28
N THR A 458 12.45 -35.39 25.74
CA THR A 458 13.60 -35.78 24.91
C THR A 458 14.33 -36.97 25.53
N VAL A 459 14.44 -38.06 24.78
CA VAL A 459 15.12 -39.29 25.21
C VAL A 459 16.28 -39.57 24.26
N ALA A 460 17.48 -39.69 24.82
CA ALA A 460 18.65 -40.16 24.09
C ALA A 460 19.19 -41.40 24.82
N ILE A 461 19.33 -42.50 24.08
CA ILE A 461 19.71 -43.82 24.62
C ILE A 461 20.62 -44.57 23.64
N PRO A 462 21.45 -45.51 24.11
CA PRO A 462 22.18 -46.40 23.23
C PRO A 462 21.24 -47.45 22.62
N VAL A 463 21.70 -48.16 21.58
CA VAL A 463 21.02 -49.35 21.05
C VAL A 463 20.92 -50.41 22.16
N GLY A 464 19.74 -50.98 22.38
CA GLY A 464 19.44 -51.88 23.50
C GLY A 464 19.19 -51.17 24.85
N GLY A 465 19.43 -49.86 24.94
CA GLY A 465 19.08 -49.06 26.11
C GLY A 465 17.57 -48.83 26.23
N ALA A 466 17.11 -48.51 27.44
CA ALA A 466 15.71 -48.17 27.68
C ALA A 466 15.56 -47.02 28.68
N LYS A 467 14.47 -46.25 28.56
CA LYS A 467 14.11 -45.13 29.44
C LYS A 467 12.61 -45.12 29.70
N GLN A 468 12.23 -45.07 30.97
CA GLN A 468 10.84 -44.83 31.36
C GLN A 468 10.52 -43.34 31.22
N VAL A 469 9.37 -43.04 30.63
CA VAL A 469 8.70 -41.74 30.63
C VAL A 469 7.38 -41.89 31.38
N THR A 470 7.05 -40.94 32.24
CA THR A 470 5.74 -40.84 32.88
C THR A 470 4.92 -39.71 32.25
N VAL A 471 3.62 -39.94 32.07
CA VAL A 471 2.68 -38.96 31.51
C VAL A 471 1.61 -38.66 32.55
N LYS A 472 1.44 -37.37 32.85
CA LYS A 472 0.45 -36.88 33.80
C LYS A 472 -0.63 -36.05 33.11
N ALA A 473 -1.86 -36.19 33.58
CA ALA A 473 -3.00 -35.37 33.21
C ALA A 473 -3.25 -34.29 34.27
N SER A 474 -3.29 -33.02 33.88
CA SER A 474 -3.89 -31.98 34.71
C SER A 474 -5.35 -31.79 34.31
N TYR A 475 -6.25 -31.87 35.29
CA TYR A 475 -7.69 -31.68 35.09
C TYR A 475 -8.10 -30.26 35.51
N PRO A 476 -9.22 -29.74 34.99
CA PRO A 476 -9.80 -28.50 35.49
C PRO A 476 -10.07 -28.57 37.00
N GLY A 477 -9.97 -27.44 37.71
CA GLY A 477 -10.25 -27.37 39.15
C GLY A 477 -9.03 -27.44 40.08
N GLY A 478 -7.80 -27.42 39.55
CA GLY A 478 -6.59 -27.10 40.34
C GLY A 478 -6.04 -28.23 41.23
N GLY A 479 -6.46 -29.49 41.02
CA GLY A 479 -5.89 -30.64 41.71
C GLY A 479 -4.48 -31.00 41.24
N SER A 480 -3.78 -31.83 42.02
CA SER A 480 -2.51 -32.44 41.60
C SER A 480 -2.70 -33.25 40.32
N ALA A 481 -1.73 -33.16 39.39
CA ALA A 481 -1.80 -33.90 38.13
C ALA A 481 -1.75 -35.42 38.38
N GLU A 482 -2.69 -36.15 37.79
CA GLU A 482 -2.83 -37.60 37.91
C GLU A 482 -1.80 -38.30 37.01
N ASP A 483 -1.14 -39.35 37.50
CA ASP A 483 -0.34 -40.23 36.64
C ASP A 483 -1.27 -41.11 35.79
N ILE A 484 -1.19 -40.95 34.46
CA ILE A 484 -1.97 -41.69 33.47
C ILE A 484 -1.09 -42.53 32.55
N THR A 485 0.18 -42.75 32.88
CA THR A 485 1.19 -43.46 32.05
C THR A 485 0.71 -44.82 31.54
N GLN A 486 -0.12 -45.51 32.34
CA GLN A 486 -0.72 -46.81 32.01
C GLN A 486 -2.09 -46.73 31.31
N LYS A 487 -2.71 -45.55 31.29
CA LYS A 487 -4.02 -45.28 30.65
C LYS A 487 -3.90 -44.66 29.25
N VAL A 488 -2.73 -44.08 28.91
CA VAL A 488 -2.49 -43.49 27.59
C VAL A 488 -2.17 -44.55 26.52
N VAL A 489 -2.61 -44.28 25.29
CA VAL A 489 -2.24 -45.06 24.11
C VAL A 489 -0.87 -44.57 23.62
N TRP A 490 0.11 -45.47 23.62
CA TRP A 490 1.47 -45.20 23.17
C TRP A 490 1.68 -45.63 21.71
N SER A 491 2.36 -44.82 20.93
CA SER A 491 2.81 -45.14 19.56
C SER A 491 4.23 -44.62 19.31
N SER A 492 4.90 -45.16 18.29
CA SER A 492 6.21 -44.67 17.81
C SER A 492 6.17 -44.50 16.29
N SER A 493 6.73 -43.40 15.79
CA SER A 493 6.83 -43.14 14.35
C SER A 493 7.82 -44.07 13.63
N ALA A 494 8.74 -44.69 14.36
CA ALA A 494 9.70 -45.66 13.84
C ALA A 494 9.95 -46.78 14.89
N PRO A 495 9.03 -47.76 15.02
CA PRO A 495 9.12 -48.81 16.04
C PRO A 495 10.36 -49.71 15.94
N ASN A 496 10.96 -49.79 14.74
CA ASN A 496 12.22 -50.49 14.46
C ASN A 496 13.47 -49.72 14.92
N VAL A 497 13.35 -48.41 15.18
CA VAL A 497 14.41 -47.57 15.75
C VAL A 497 14.22 -47.44 17.26
N ALA A 498 13.02 -47.05 17.69
CA ALA A 498 12.64 -47.01 19.10
C ALA A 498 11.22 -47.56 19.28
N SER A 499 11.10 -48.62 20.06
CA SER A 499 9.81 -49.18 20.47
C SER A 499 9.35 -48.55 21.79
N VAL A 500 8.04 -48.58 22.05
CA VAL A 500 7.47 -48.09 23.30
C VAL A 500 6.38 -49.03 23.81
N ARG A 501 6.37 -49.29 25.12
CA ARG A 501 5.29 -50.03 25.80
C ARG A 501 5.11 -49.48 27.21
N GLN A 502 3.90 -49.00 27.53
CA GLN A 502 3.54 -48.56 28.89
C GLN A 502 4.51 -47.50 29.49
N GLY A 503 4.96 -46.57 28.65
CA GLY A 503 5.94 -45.52 28.98
C GLY A 503 7.41 -45.95 28.92
N LEU A 504 7.72 -47.25 28.79
CA LEU A 504 9.09 -47.72 28.60
C LEU A 504 9.46 -47.60 27.11
N ILE A 505 10.35 -46.66 26.80
CA ILE A 505 10.93 -46.45 25.47
C ILE A 505 12.22 -47.27 25.38
N THR A 506 12.35 -48.15 24.40
CA THR A 506 13.51 -49.04 24.20
C THR A 506 14.13 -48.81 22.82
N GLY A 507 15.43 -48.55 22.77
CA GLY A 507 16.19 -48.37 21.55
C GLY A 507 16.49 -49.69 20.86
N VAL A 508 16.12 -49.82 19.59
CA VAL A 508 16.18 -51.07 18.80
C VAL A 508 17.27 -51.01 17.72
N SER A 509 17.39 -49.88 17.01
CA SER A 509 18.46 -49.63 16.02
C SER A 509 18.92 -48.18 16.08
N THR A 510 20.03 -47.86 15.43
CA THR A 510 20.49 -46.47 15.29
C THR A 510 19.47 -45.63 14.52
N GLY A 511 19.23 -44.39 14.96
CA GLY A 511 18.33 -43.44 14.27
C GLY A 511 17.57 -42.51 15.21
N SER A 512 16.50 -41.92 14.69
CA SER A 512 15.54 -41.10 15.43
C SER A 512 14.11 -41.63 15.29
N ALA A 513 13.29 -41.35 16.30
CA ALA A 513 11.85 -41.66 16.32
C ALA A 513 11.11 -40.61 17.15
N THR A 514 9.80 -40.46 16.93
CA THR A 514 8.92 -39.71 17.82
C THR A 514 7.97 -40.69 18.49
N VAL A 515 7.96 -40.71 19.81
CA VAL A 515 7.02 -41.49 20.61
C VAL A 515 5.87 -40.57 21.02
N THR A 516 4.63 -40.97 20.76
CA THR A 516 3.43 -40.19 21.08
C THR A 516 2.58 -40.94 22.12
N ALA A 517 2.24 -40.26 23.20
CA ALA A 517 1.26 -40.72 24.18
C ALA A 517 -0.06 -39.96 24.01
N THR A 518 -1.16 -40.68 23.87
CA THR A 518 -2.50 -40.12 23.59
C THR A 518 -3.49 -40.47 24.69
N TYR A 519 -4.26 -39.50 25.17
CA TYR A 519 -5.36 -39.70 26.13
C TYR A 519 -6.54 -38.81 25.77
N GLY A 520 -7.68 -39.43 25.44
CA GLY A 520 -8.80 -38.73 24.81
C GLY A 520 -8.35 -38.05 23.51
N THR A 521 -8.65 -36.76 23.37
CA THR A 521 -8.25 -35.92 22.23
C THR A 521 -6.86 -35.30 22.37
N ARG A 522 -6.14 -35.54 23.47
CA ARG A 522 -4.85 -34.90 23.78
C ARG A 522 -3.67 -35.83 23.54
N THR A 523 -2.56 -35.24 23.08
CA THR A 523 -1.30 -35.95 22.82
C THR A 523 -0.12 -35.23 23.48
N VAL A 524 0.90 -36.00 23.86
CA VAL A 524 2.25 -35.49 24.15
C VAL A 524 3.27 -36.27 23.34
N ASN A 525 4.22 -35.54 22.75
CA ASN A 525 5.26 -36.11 21.89
C ASN A 525 6.61 -36.10 22.63
N ILE A 526 7.33 -37.22 22.52
CA ILE A 526 8.67 -37.43 23.06
C ILE A 526 9.61 -37.69 21.87
N SER A 527 10.61 -36.84 21.70
CA SER A 527 11.64 -37.02 20.67
C SER A 527 12.68 -38.02 21.15
N VAL A 528 12.87 -39.10 20.41
CA VAL A 528 13.79 -40.20 20.74
C VAL A 528 14.96 -40.23 19.76
N SER A 529 16.18 -40.34 20.27
CA SER A 529 17.38 -40.63 19.50
C SER A 529 18.07 -41.87 20.06
N VAL A 530 18.46 -42.78 19.16
CA VAL A 530 19.03 -44.08 19.53
C VAL A 530 20.39 -44.23 18.86
N GLY A 531 21.45 -44.37 19.67
CA GLY A 531 22.82 -44.62 19.19
C GLY A 531 23.38 -43.59 18.20
N VAL A 532 22.90 -42.34 18.23
CA VAL A 532 23.31 -41.29 17.28
C VAL A 532 24.61 -40.62 17.72
N MET A 533 25.68 -40.75 16.92
CA MET A 533 26.96 -40.08 17.17
C MET A 533 26.91 -38.58 16.85
N GLN A 534 27.14 -37.74 17.86
CA GLN A 534 27.18 -36.28 17.75
C GLN A 534 28.53 -35.76 17.24
N THR A 535 29.64 -36.14 17.86
CA THR A 535 30.98 -35.66 17.47
C THR A 535 32.00 -36.79 17.42
N LEU A 536 33.06 -36.56 16.65
CA LEU A 536 34.22 -37.42 16.55
C LEU A 536 35.45 -36.56 16.87
N THR A 537 36.25 -36.96 17.85
CA THR A 537 37.42 -36.21 18.30
C THR A 537 38.66 -37.08 18.35
N VAL A 538 39.83 -36.47 18.15
CA VAL A 538 41.14 -37.10 18.31
C VAL A 538 41.93 -36.37 19.38
N ASP A 539 42.67 -37.11 20.20
CA ASP A 539 43.50 -36.60 21.29
C ASP A 539 44.62 -35.65 20.80
N LYS A 540 45.25 -35.96 19.67
CA LYS A 540 46.33 -35.16 19.08
C LYS A 540 45.99 -34.76 17.64
N LYS A 541 45.90 -33.45 17.38
CA LYS A 541 45.68 -32.89 16.03
C LYS A 541 46.98 -32.68 15.24
N LYS A 542 48.13 -32.75 15.90
CA LYS A 542 49.45 -32.66 15.29
C LYS A 542 50.41 -33.62 15.99
N ILE A 543 51.22 -34.31 15.20
CA ILE A 543 52.29 -35.19 15.65
C ILE A 543 53.59 -34.76 14.98
N VAL A 544 54.68 -34.73 15.75
CA VAL A 544 56.03 -34.45 15.26
C VAL A 544 56.90 -35.62 15.70
N LEU A 545 57.52 -36.31 14.75
CA LEU A 545 58.29 -37.53 15.00
C LEU A 545 59.68 -37.44 14.38
N ALA A 546 60.62 -38.17 14.97
CA ALA A 546 61.85 -38.55 14.29
C ALA A 546 61.58 -39.80 13.42
N ASN A 547 62.33 -40.00 12.34
CA ASN A 547 62.16 -41.18 11.50
C ASN A 547 62.30 -42.51 12.30
N GLY A 548 61.49 -43.51 11.94
CA GLY A 548 61.42 -44.80 12.64
C GLY A 548 60.74 -44.76 14.03
N LYS A 549 60.29 -43.60 14.50
CA LYS A 549 59.46 -43.49 15.72
C LYS A 549 57.97 -43.64 15.40
N SER A 550 57.19 -43.98 16.42
CA SER A 550 55.74 -44.16 16.27
C SER A 550 54.98 -43.56 17.45
N GLU A 551 53.83 -42.98 17.17
CA GLU A 551 52.91 -42.37 18.14
C GLU A 551 51.52 -43.02 17.99
N THR A 552 50.80 -43.22 19.09
CA THR A 552 49.39 -43.64 19.04
C THR A 552 48.44 -42.46 19.21
N LEU A 553 47.35 -42.51 18.44
CA LEU A 553 46.18 -41.64 18.55
C LEU A 553 45.05 -42.37 19.27
N LYS A 554 44.19 -41.60 19.93
CA LYS A 554 42.91 -42.07 20.46
C LYS A 554 41.77 -41.31 19.79
N LEU A 555 40.89 -42.05 19.11
CA LEU A 555 39.71 -41.52 18.45
C LEU A 555 38.47 -41.79 19.31
N THR A 556 37.76 -40.74 19.70
CA THR A 556 36.59 -40.82 20.60
C THR A 556 35.33 -40.31 19.89
N ALA A 557 34.30 -41.15 19.87
CA ALA A 557 32.97 -40.81 19.39
C ALA A 557 32.07 -40.43 20.57
N ALA A 558 31.50 -39.22 20.56
CA ALA A 558 30.52 -38.77 21.54
C ALA A 558 29.11 -38.93 20.99
N TYR A 559 28.19 -39.47 21.79
CA TYR A 559 26.82 -39.81 21.36
C TYR A 559 25.77 -38.89 22.01
N ALA A 560 24.58 -38.86 21.42
CA ALA A 560 23.47 -38.02 21.88
C ALA A 560 22.99 -38.37 23.31
N ASP A 561 23.24 -39.59 23.78
CA ASP A 561 22.95 -40.07 25.13
C ASP A 561 23.98 -39.60 26.19
N GLY A 562 24.97 -38.79 25.78
CA GLY A 562 26.06 -38.31 26.63
C GLY A 562 27.19 -39.32 26.84
N THR A 563 27.11 -40.52 26.27
CA THR A 563 28.19 -41.50 26.34
C THR A 563 29.32 -41.15 25.36
N ASN A 564 30.53 -41.58 25.72
CA ASN A 564 31.70 -41.50 24.85
C ASN A 564 32.22 -42.92 24.63
N LYS A 565 32.51 -43.28 23.38
CA LYS A 565 33.10 -44.57 23.01
C LYS A 565 34.47 -44.34 22.39
N ASP A 566 35.45 -45.11 22.84
CA ASP A 566 36.71 -45.25 22.11
C ASP A 566 36.43 -46.06 20.85
N VAL A 567 36.75 -45.47 19.69
CA VAL A 567 36.49 -46.05 18.36
C VAL A 567 37.79 -46.22 17.56
N THR A 568 38.95 -46.10 18.22
CA THR A 568 40.28 -46.13 17.58
C THR A 568 40.50 -47.37 16.71
N ASP A 569 40.18 -48.56 17.23
CA ASP A 569 40.35 -49.84 16.54
C ASP A 569 39.25 -50.12 15.49
N THR A 570 38.09 -49.47 15.62
CA THR A 570 36.94 -49.64 14.70
C THR A 570 36.88 -48.57 13.61
N ALA A 571 37.78 -47.60 13.63
CA ALA A 571 37.84 -46.51 12.67
C ALA A 571 38.70 -46.86 11.46
N THR A 572 38.30 -46.36 10.30
CA THR A 572 39.11 -46.44 9.08
C THR A 572 40.18 -45.35 9.13
N TRP A 573 41.44 -45.76 9.09
CA TRP A 573 42.60 -44.86 9.08
C TRP A 573 43.24 -44.80 7.69
N SER A 574 43.68 -43.61 7.26
CA SER A 574 44.42 -43.41 6.01
C SER A 574 45.52 -42.35 6.18
N THR A 575 46.55 -42.41 5.32
CA THR A 575 47.64 -41.42 5.24
C THR A 575 47.69 -40.86 3.82
N ALA A 576 47.93 -39.55 3.68
CA ALA A 576 48.12 -38.91 2.38
C ALA A 576 49.47 -39.28 1.72
N SER A 577 50.43 -39.78 2.50
CA SER A 577 51.74 -40.23 2.01
C SER A 577 52.37 -41.23 2.98
N ALA A 578 52.28 -42.52 2.62
CA ALA A 578 52.93 -43.62 3.34
C ALA A 578 54.47 -43.55 3.32
N ALA A 579 55.04 -42.81 2.37
CA ALA A 579 56.48 -42.55 2.30
C ALA A 579 56.99 -41.62 3.42
N VAL A 580 56.10 -40.85 4.06
CA VAL A 580 56.43 -39.98 5.21
C VAL A 580 56.00 -40.64 6.52
N ALA A 581 54.75 -41.09 6.59
CA ALA A 581 54.26 -41.86 7.73
C ALA A 581 53.12 -42.79 7.35
N GLU A 582 53.17 -44.03 7.84
CA GLU A 582 52.11 -45.02 7.76
C GLU A 582 51.18 -44.92 8.98
N VAL A 583 49.95 -45.39 8.84
CA VAL A 583 48.98 -45.50 9.94
C VAL A 583 48.28 -46.85 9.91
N MET A 584 48.20 -47.51 11.07
CA MET A 584 47.48 -48.75 11.26
C MET A 584 46.83 -48.74 12.65
N ASN A 585 45.51 -48.92 12.73
CA ASN A 585 44.72 -48.94 13.98
C ASN A 585 45.09 -47.79 14.95
N GLY A 586 45.09 -46.54 14.45
CA GLY A 586 45.45 -45.34 15.22
C GLY A 586 46.94 -45.20 15.58
N LYS A 587 47.79 -46.19 15.33
CA LYS A 587 49.25 -46.07 15.46
C LYS A 587 49.86 -45.49 14.19
N ILE A 588 50.48 -44.33 14.31
CA ILE A 588 51.25 -43.68 13.24
C ILE A 588 52.71 -44.06 13.39
N THR A 589 53.36 -44.49 12.31
CA THR A 589 54.80 -44.80 12.28
C THR A 589 55.48 -43.96 11.21
N ALA A 590 56.52 -43.21 11.61
CA ALA A 590 57.32 -42.38 10.71
C ALA A 590 58.25 -43.25 9.85
N THR A 591 58.22 -43.04 8.53
CA THR A 591 58.93 -43.84 7.53
C THR A 591 59.92 -43.03 6.70
N GLY A 592 59.76 -41.70 6.62
CA GLY A 592 60.67 -40.82 5.90
C GLY A 592 60.42 -39.34 6.21
N ALA A 593 61.45 -38.51 6.01
CA ALA A 593 61.38 -37.08 6.29
C ALA A 593 60.34 -36.37 5.40
N GLY A 594 59.54 -35.46 5.98
CA GLY A 594 58.54 -34.70 5.23
C GLY A 594 57.32 -34.27 6.05
N LYS A 595 56.22 -33.99 5.35
CA LYS A 595 54.90 -33.73 5.96
C LYS A 595 53.84 -34.60 5.29
N THR A 596 52.93 -35.14 6.09
CA THR A 596 51.75 -35.87 5.61
C THR A 596 50.54 -35.54 6.50
N THR A 597 49.36 -35.94 6.07
CA THR A 597 48.14 -35.86 6.86
C THR A 597 47.60 -37.28 7.05
N VAL A 598 47.36 -37.65 8.29
CA VAL A 598 46.64 -38.88 8.66
C VAL A 598 45.19 -38.53 8.94
N THR A 599 44.26 -39.33 8.43
CA THR A 599 42.82 -39.14 8.63
C THR A 599 42.23 -40.36 9.31
N GLY A 600 41.51 -40.16 10.41
CA GLY A 600 40.69 -41.17 11.08
C GLY A 600 39.21 -40.93 10.79
N THR A 601 38.49 -41.96 10.31
CA THR A 601 37.09 -41.88 9.91
C THR A 601 36.25 -42.94 10.62
N PHE A 602 35.14 -42.53 11.22
CA PHE A 602 34.18 -43.40 11.90
C PHE A 602 32.76 -42.88 11.67
N ASP A 603 31.81 -43.78 11.36
CA ASP A 603 30.39 -43.47 11.07
C ASP A 603 30.19 -42.22 10.17
N GLY A 604 30.97 -42.14 9.08
CA GLY A 604 30.91 -41.07 8.09
C GLY A 604 31.48 -39.72 8.51
N LYS A 605 31.96 -39.56 9.75
CA LYS A 605 32.70 -38.36 10.20
C LYS A 605 34.20 -38.64 10.17
N SER A 606 34.99 -37.62 9.85
CA SER A 606 36.44 -37.72 9.73
C SER A 606 37.15 -36.63 10.54
N VAL A 607 38.34 -36.93 11.05
CA VAL A 607 39.27 -35.97 11.64
C VAL A 607 40.65 -36.13 10.99
N SER A 608 41.33 -35.00 10.80
CA SER A 608 42.66 -34.96 10.17
C SER A 608 43.73 -34.53 11.16
N ILE A 609 44.88 -35.20 11.09
CA ILE A 609 46.04 -35.06 11.97
C ILE A 609 47.25 -34.73 11.10
N ALA A 610 47.89 -33.59 11.35
CA ALA A 610 49.11 -33.22 10.65
C ALA A 610 50.31 -33.97 11.23
N VAL A 611 51.08 -34.66 10.39
CA VAL A 611 52.28 -35.40 10.80
C VAL A 611 53.50 -34.76 10.12
N GLU A 612 54.49 -34.37 10.93
CA GLU A 612 55.77 -33.84 10.47
C GLU A 612 56.90 -34.76 10.93
N VAL A 613 57.73 -35.23 9.99
CA VAL A 613 58.85 -36.15 10.26
C VAL A 613 60.17 -35.48 9.89
N ASP A 614 61.10 -35.41 10.84
CA ASP A 614 62.44 -34.79 10.69
C ASP A 614 62.43 -33.34 10.15
N GLN A 615 61.34 -32.60 10.38
CA GLN A 615 61.18 -31.23 9.87
C GLN A 615 61.71 -30.16 10.83
N ALA A 616 62.48 -29.22 10.30
CA ALA A 616 63.05 -28.09 11.04
C ALA A 616 62.26 -26.80 10.80
N THR A 617 61.89 -26.10 11.86
CA THR A 617 61.40 -24.72 11.77
C THR A 617 62.55 -23.72 11.75
N ASN A 618 63.58 -23.98 12.56
CA ASN A 618 64.80 -23.20 12.66
C ASN A 618 66.03 -24.11 12.74
N LEU A 619 67.18 -23.61 12.27
CA LEU A 619 68.49 -24.23 12.46
C LEU A 619 69.37 -23.27 13.27
N SER A 620 70.16 -23.81 14.20
CA SER A 620 71.21 -23.08 14.90
C SER A 620 72.53 -23.81 14.76
N VAL A 621 73.60 -23.04 14.63
CA VAL A 621 74.95 -23.54 14.35
C VAL A 621 75.93 -22.93 15.36
N ASP A 622 76.77 -23.78 15.94
CA ASP A 622 77.78 -23.39 16.93
C ASP A 622 79.09 -24.18 16.68
N PRO A 623 80.24 -23.51 16.43
CA PRO A 623 80.42 -22.05 16.32
C PRO A 623 79.86 -21.48 15.00
N ARG A 624 79.55 -20.17 15.01
CA ARG A 624 79.01 -19.44 13.83
C ARG A 624 80.05 -19.01 12.80
N MET A 625 81.33 -19.26 13.06
CA MET A 625 82.47 -19.04 12.18
C MET A 625 83.59 -19.97 12.62
N LEU A 626 84.37 -20.50 11.68
CA LEU A 626 85.60 -21.23 11.99
C LEU A 626 86.82 -20.48 11.47
N ILE A 627 87.85 -20.39 12.30
CA ILE A 627 89.18 -19.94 11.89
C ILE A 627 90.14 -21.08 12.21
N LEU A 628 90.85 -21.54 11.19
CA LEU A 628 91.66 -22.76 11.17
C LEU A 628 93.05 -22.47 10.61
N ASN A 629 94.06 -23.19 11.11
CA ASN A 629 95.31 -23.38 10.39
C ASN A 629 95.14 -24.46 9.31
N VAL A 630 96.08 -24.54 8.37
CA VAL A 630 96.14 -25.66 7.42
C VAL A 630 96.39 -26.96 8.20
N ASN A 631 95.61 -28.00 7.87
CA ASN A 631 95.48 -29.27 8.58
C ASN A 631 94.86 -29.19 9.99
N GLU A 632 94.36 -28.03 10.45
CA GLU A 632 93.52 -27.96 11.66
C GLU A 632 92.08 -28.41 11.32
N SER A 633 91.46 -29.19 12.21
CA SER A 633 90.04 -29.55 12.12
C SER A 633 89.27 -29.09 13.35
N LYS A 634 88.02 -28.67 13.16
CA LYS A 634 87.06 -28.36 14.24
C LYS A 634 85.67 -28.88 13.90
N ASP A 635 84.95 -29.31 14.92
CA ASP A 635 83.57 -29.75 14.79
C ASP A 635 82.61 -28.56 14.86
N ILE A 636 81.52 -28.65 14.11
CA ILE A 636 80.36 -27.76 14.17
C ILE A 636 79.20 -28.55 14.74
N LYS A 637 78.54 -28.03 15.79
CA LYS A 637 77.26 -28.54 16.27
C LYS A 637 76.12 -27.84 15.51
N LEU A 638 75.36 -28.61 14.76
CA LEU A 638 74.08 -28.20 14.18
C LEU A 638 72.94 -28.68 15.07
N SER A 639 72.06 -27.76 15.47
CA SER A 639 70.83 -28.07 16.20
C SER A 639 69.61 -27.61 15.41
N ALA A 640 68.59 -28.46 15.30
CA ALA A 640 67.34 -28.15 14.61
C ALA A 640 66.20 -28.02 15.62
N THR A 641 65.49 -26.90 15.56
CA THR A 641 64.27 -26.70 16.35
C THR A 641 63.07 -27.16 15.53
N ASN A 642 62.42 -28.23 15.97
CA ASN A 642 61.20 -28.72 15.32
C ASN A 642 59.99 -27.83 15.67
N SER A 643 58.82 -28.12 15.09
CA SER A 643 57.63 -27.28 15.26
C SER A 643 56.90 -27.45 16.60
N ALA A 644 57.33 -28.40 17.46
CA ALA A 644 56.92 -28.50 18.86
C ALA A 644 57.84 -27.67 19.79
N GLY A 645 58.88 -27.03 19.25
CA GLY A 645 59.85 -26.24 20.01
C GLY A 645 61.02 -27.05 20.57
N ASN A 646 61.03 -28.37 20.40
CA ASN A 646 62.16 -29.22 20.80
C ASN A 646 63.36 -28.94 19.89
N SER A 647 64.55 -28.88 20.48
CA SER A 647 65.80 -28.59 19.78
C SER A 647 66.76 -29.77 19.87
N ASP A 648 66.84 -30.54 18.79
CA ASP A 648 67.66 -31.76 18.72
C ASP A 648 69.01 -31.49 18.03
N ASN A 649 70.04 -32.26 18.38
CA ASN A 649 71.33 -32.23 17.69
C ASN A 649 71.26 -33.12 16.44
N VAL A 650 71.35 -32.50 15.26
CA VAL A 650 71.16 -33.15 13.95
C VAL A 650 72.44 -33.10 13.10
N THR A 651 73.59 -32.97 13.76
CA THR A 651 74.91 -32.80 13.10
C THR A 651 75.27 -33.97 12.18
N SER A 652 74.95 -35.20 12.58
CA SER A 652 75.16 -36.43 11.78
C SER A 652 74.16 -36.59 10.64
N ASP A 653 72.97 -36.00 10.79
CA ASP A 653 71.81 -36.31 9.95
C ASP A 653 71.58 -35.24 8.87
N ALA A 654 72.36 -34.16 8.93
CA ALA A 654 72.34 -33.06 7.99
C ALA A 654 73.27 -33.29 6.79
N GLU A 655 72.84 -32.81 5.62
CA GLU A 655 73.69 -32.74 4.44
C GLU A 655 74.68 -31.57 4.58
N TRP A 656 75.97 -31.86 4.59
CA TRP A 656 77.03 -30.85 4.65
C TRP A 656 77.66 -30.60 3.27
N SER A 657 78.03 -29.35 3.02
CA SER A 657 78.68 -28.94 1.77
C SER A 657 79.64 -27.77 2.00
N SER A 658 80.68 -27.67 1.18
CA SER A 658 81.65 -26.57 1.19
C SER A 658 81.62 -25.81 -0.14
N SER A 659 81.68 -24.48 -0.09
CA SER A 659 81.85 -23.64 -1.29
C SER A 659 83.24 -23.77 -1.92
N SER A 660 84.23 -24.36 -1.21
CA SER A 660 85.56 -24.64 -1.75
C SER A 660 86.22 -25.80 -1.00
N LEU A 661 86.04 -27.02 -1.53
CA LEU A 661 86.70 -28.24 -1.05
C LEU A 661 88.24 -28.19 -1.15
N LYS A 662 88.82 -27.20 -1.85
CA LYS A 662 90.26 -26.95 -1.85
C LYS A 662 90.74 -26.21 -0.59
N VAL A 663 89.88 -25.37 -0.02
CA VAL A 663 90.19 -24.52 1.15
C VAL A 663 89.75 -25.20 2.44
N ALA A 664 88.52 -25.70 2.49
CA ALA A 664 88.01 -26.45 3.63
C ALA A 664 87.05 -27.56 3.17
N ASP A 665 87.24 -28.76 3.72
CA ASP A 665 86.33 -29.89 3.55
C ASP A 665 85.44 -30.05 4.80
N VAL A 666 84.29 -30.69 4.66
CA VAL A 666 83.36 -30.96 5.76
C VAL A 666 82.75 -32.37 5.65
N VAL A 667 82.87 -33.15 6.73
CA VAL A 667 82.29 -34.49 6.83
C VAL A 667 81.59 -34.62 8.17
N ASN A 668 80.29 -34.87 8.16
CA ASN A 668 79.46 -35.06 9.37
C ASN A 668 79.63 -33.94 10.42
N GLY A 669 79.66 -32.69 9.96
CA GLY A 669 79.87 -31.49 10.81
C GLY A 669 81.33 -31.21 11.19
N ARG A 670 82.27 -32.11 10.94
CA ARG A 670 83.70 -31.88 11.16
C ARG A 670 84.33 -31.20 9.96
N VAL A 671 84.85 -29.99 10.15
CA VAL A 671 85.49 -29.18 9.11
C VAL A 671 87.01 -29.28 9.22
N THR A 672 87.70 -29.51 8.11
CA THR A 672 89.16 -29.55 8.03
C THR A 672 89.67 -28.47 7.08
N GLY A 673 90.59 -27.62 7.55
CA GLY A 673 91.27 -26.63 6.71
C GLY A 673 92.36 -27.29 5.86
N LEU A 674 92.29 -27.13 4.54
CA LEU A 674 93.16 -27.83 3.57
C LEU A 674 94.16 -26.90 2.86
N SER A 675 93.81 -25.64 2.62
CA SER A 675 94.74 -24.64 2.07
C SER A 675 94.33 -23.22 2.45
N ASN A 676 95.29 -22.28 2.40
CA ASN A 676 95.07 -20.89 2.79
C ASN A 676 93.97 -20.24 1.93
N GLY A 677 92.92 -19.71 2.55
CA GLY A 677 91.79 -19.12 1.84
C GLY A 677 90.54 -18.92 2.68
N ARG A 678 89.42 -18.66 1.99
CA ARG A 678 88.08 -18.58 2.57
C ARG A 678 87.17 -19.62 1.93
N ALA A 679 86.34 -20.26 2.75
CA ALA A 679 85.26 -21.14 2.35
C ALA A 679 83.99 -20.80 3.13
N THR A 680 82.87 -21.37 2.70
CA THR A 680 81.58 -21.31 3.40
C THR A 680 81.06 -22.73 3.52
N ILE A 681 80.80 -23.16 4.74
CA ILE A 681 80.23 -24.47 5.04
C ILE A 681 78.72 -24.29 5.19
N THR A 682 77.94 -25.06 4.41
CA THR A 682 76.48 -25.04 4.42
C THR A 682 75.95 -26.39 4.85
N ALA A 683 75.11 -26.40 5.87
CA ALA A 683 74.36 -27.56 6.33
C ALA A 683 72.89 -27.44 5.91
N LYS A 684 72.29 -28.56 5.49
CA LYS A 684 70.85 -28.67 5.21
C LYS A 684 70.22 -29.77 6.06
N TYR A 685 69.08 -29.47 6.67
CA TYR A 685 68.30 -30.43 7.44
C TYR A 685 66.84 -29.98 7.51
N GLY A 686 65.89 -30.93 7.47
CA GLY A 686 64.47 -30.67 7.69
C GLY A 686 63.85 -29.56 6.81
N GLY A 687 64.25 -29.49 5.53
CA GLY A 687 63.81 -28.47 4.58
C GLY A 687 64.41 -27.07 4.79
N LYS A 688 65.42 -26.93 5.66
CA LYS A 688 66.13 -25.67 5.95
C LYS A 688 67.61 -25.77 5.62
N SER A 689 68.26 -24.63 5.48
CA SER A 689 69.70 -24.50 5.27
C SER A 689 70.30 -23.39 6.14
N ILE A 690 71.49 -23.63 6.69
CA ILE A 690 72.28 -22.62 7.40
C ILE A 690 73.74 -22.70 6.96
N SER A 691 74.44 -21.56 6.92
CA SER A 691 75.81 -21.47 6.44
C SER A 691 76.70 -20.69 7.40
N ILE A 692 77.97 -21.10 7.53
CA ILE A 692 78.99 -20.37 8.28
C ILE A 692 80.24 -20.11 7.43
N PRO A 693 80.92 -18.95 7.60
CA PRO A 693 82.21 -18.69 7.00
C PRO A 693 83.32 -19.50 7.69
N VAL A 694 84.29 -19.94 6.90
CA VAL A 694 85.52 -20.60 7.35
C VAL A 694 86.72 -19.89 6.75
N GLU A 695 87.64 -19.44 7.60
CA GLU A 695 88.91 -18.87 7.18
C GLU A 695 90.05 -19.83 7.53
N VAL A 696 90.91 -20.13 6.56
CA VAL A 696 92.05 -21.03 6.72
C VAL A 696 93.33 -20.26 6.46
N GLY A 697 94.21 -20.17 7.46
CA GLY A 697 95.54 -19.55 7.34
C GLY A 697 95.57 -18.07 6.92
N ILE A 698 94.46 -17.33 7.11
CA ILE A 698 94.33 -15.93 6.73
C ILE A 698 95.09 -15.02 7.71
N VAL A 699 96.15 -14.37 7.23
CA VAL A 699 96.99 -13.46 8.02
C VAL A 699 96.40 -12.05 7.94
N SER A 700 96.01 -11.49 9.09
CA SER A 700 95.54 -10.10 9.20
C SER A 700 96.70 -9.11 9.23
N LYS A 701 97.79 -9.45 9.93
CA LYS A 701 98.94 -8.58 10.19
C LYS A 701 100.25 -9.38 10.16
N LEU A 702 101.35 -8.74 9.79
CA LEU A 702 102.69 -9.32 9.83
C LEU A 702 103.66 -8.29 10.39
N GLU A 703 104.37 -8.62 11.47
CA GLU A 703 105.26 -7.70 12.19
C GLU A 703 106.63 -8.32 12.44
N ALA A 704 107.69 -7.54 12.24
CA ALA A 704 109.03 -7.87 12.71
C ALA A 704 109.26 -7.27 14.11
N ASP A 705 109.99 -7.99 14.97
CA ASP A 705 110.44 -7.49 16.28
C ASP A 705 111.29 -6.22 16.14
N LYS A 706 112.09 -6.15 15.08
CA LYS A 706 113.01 -5.05 14.75
C LYS A 706 112.57 -4.35 13.48
N ARG A 707 112.19 -3.08 13.63
CA ARG A 707 111.85 -2.19 12.49
C ARG A 707 113.09 -1.59 11.80
N PHE A 708 114.27 -1.75 12.38
CA PHE A 708 115.56 -1.27 11.87
C PHE A 708 116.69 -2.12 12.46
N VAL A 709 117.77 -2.36 11.71
CA VAL A 709 118.96 -3.06 12.18
C VAL A 709 120.19 -2.18 11.93
N SER A 710 121.00 -1.97 12.98
CA SER A 710 122.36 -1.44 12.86
C SER A 710 123.32 -2.53 13.30
N THR A 711 124.33 -2.83 12.49
CA THR A 711 125.33 -3.87 12.79
C THR A 711 126.70 -3.50 12.22
N LYS A 712 127.70 -4.34 12.48
CA LYS A 712 129.04 -4.26 11.88
C LYS A 712 129.26 -5.36 10.86
N SER A 713 130.25 -5.18 9.99
CA SER A 713 130.72 -6.27 9.13
C SER A 713 131.20 -7.46 9.97
N ASN A 714 130.81 -8.67 9.57
CA ASN A 714 131.01 -9.94 10.27
C ASN A 714 130.21 -10.09 11.60
N SER A 715 129.30 -9.17 11.92
CA SER A 715 128.34 -9.31 13.03
C SER A 715 126.94 -9.63 12.50
N ASN A 716 126.15 -10.36 13.28
CA ASN A 716 124.78 -10.74 12.93
C ASN A 716 123.76 -10.26 13.97
N VAL A 717 122.52 -10.08 13.52
CA VAL A 717 121.36 -9.68 14.32
C VAL A 717 120.17 -10.53 13.89
N GLN A 718 119.64 -11.35 14.81
CA GLN A 718 118.39 -12.07 14.55
C GLN A 718 117.21 -11.09 14.53
N VAL A 719 116.36 -11.20 13.51
CA VAL A 719 115.01 -10.64 13.46
C VAL A 719 114.03 -11.79 13.60
N THR A 720 112.97 -11.61 14.39
CA THR A 720 111.83 -12.53 14.44
C THR A 720 110.60 -11.91 13.78
N LEU A 721 109.75 -12.76 13.21
CA LEU A 721 108.60 -12.36 12.41
C LEU A 721 107.34 -13.03 12.95
N THR A 722 106.38 -12.22 13.39
CA THR A 722 105.11 -12.67 13.96
C THR A 722 103.98 -12.37 12.99
N ALA A 723 103.28 -13.41 12.55
CA ALA A 723 102.00 -13.28 11.86
C ALA A 723 100.88 -13.20 12.90
N THR A 724 99.89 -12.35 12.66
CA THR A 724 98.61 -12.33 13.37
C THR A 724 97.53 -12.83 12.42
N PHE A 725 96.70 -13.78 12.84
CA PHE A 725 95.55 -14.26 12.07
C PHE A 725 94.33 -13.34 12.26
N SER A 726 93.23 -13.61 11.57
CA SER A 726 92.00 -12.81 11.66
C SER A 726 91.31 -12.83 13.04
N ASP A 727 91.54 -13.86 13.85
CA ASP A 727 91.07 -13.96 15.24
C ASP A 727 92.03 -13.35 16.28
N GLY A 728 93.14 -12.75 15.85
CA GLY A 728 94.15 -12.20 16.75
C GLY A 728 95.13 -13.24 17.32
N ARG A 729 95.00 -14.54 17.03
CA ARG A 729 96.06 -15.51 17.33
C ARG A 729 97.34 -15.09 16.62
N THR A 730 98.48 -15.30 17.28
CA THR A 730 99.80 -15.01 16.70
C THR A 730 100.61 -16.28 16.49
N MET A 731 101.51 -16.26 15.51
CA MET A 731 102.43 -17.35 15.20
C MET A 731 103.79 -16.77 14.80
N ASP A 732 104.87 -17.34 15.35
CA ASP A 732 106.22 -17.11 14.83
C ASP A 732 106.36 -17.79 13.46
N VAL A 733 106.57 -16.97 12.45
CA VAL A 733 106.73 -17.36 11.05
C VAL A 733 108.13 -17.05 10.53
N THR A 734 109.10 -16.76 11.42
CA THR A 734 110.50 -16.42 11.07
C THR A 734 111.14 -17.46 10.16
N ASN A 735 110.87 -18.74 10.41
CA ASN A 735 111.38 -19.88 9.63
C ASN A 735 110.50 -20.26 8.43
N LEU A 736 109.28 -19.72 8.34
CA LEU A 736 108.29 -20.01 7.29
C LEU A 736 108.18 -18.88 6.25
N ALA A 737 108.77 -17.72 6.53
CA ALA A 737 108.76 -16.55 5.68
C ALA A 737 109.89 -16.56 4.64
N ASP A 738 109.61 -16.01 3.47
CA ASP A 738 110.60 -15.72 2.44
C ASP A 738 111.37 -14.45 2.80
N TRP A 739 112.68 -14.58 3.01
CA TRP A 739 113.58 -13.45 3.34
C TRP A 739 114.41 -13.05 2.12
N LYS A 740 114.53 -11.74 1.88
CA LYS A 740 115.33 -11.17 0.79
C LYS A 740 116.05 -9.90 1.23
N THR A 741 117.31 -9.73 0.82
CA THR A 741 118.06 -8.48 0.94
C THR A 741 118.05 -7.69 -0.37
N SER A 742 118.01 -6.35 -0.31
CA SER A 742 118.13 -5.49 -1.49
C SER A 742 119.57 -5.37 -2.00
N ASN A 743 120.57 -5.65 -1.16
CA ASN A 743 121.98 -5.61 -1.52
C ASN A 743 122.80 -6.58 -0.63
N TYR A 744 122.93 -7.83 -1.11
CA TYR A 744 123.65 -8.91 -0.43
C TYR A 744 125.13 -8.61 -0.14
N LYS A 745 125.74 -7.63 -0.83
CA LYS A 745 127.13 -7.20 -0.57
C LYS A 745 127.26 -6.37 0.71
N VAL A 746 126.18 -5.71 1.14
CA VAL A 746 126.14 -4.89 2.37
C VAL A 746 125.67 -5.73 3.55
N ALA A 747 124.50 -6.37 3.44
CA ALA A 747 124.02 -7.33 4.42
C ALA A 747 123.22 -8.45 3.75
N ASP A 748 123.33 -9.64 4.33
CA ASP A 748 122.66 -10.85 3.88
C ASP A 748 121.65 -11.32 4.93
N VAL A 749 120.70 -12.17 4.56
CA VAL A 749 119.66 -12.65 5.48
C VAL A 749 119.28 -14.09 5.19
N THR A 750 119.16 -14.90 6.24
CA THR A 750 118.65 -16.27 6.15
C THR A 750 117.84 -16.58 7.40
N LYS A 751 116.55 -16.94 7.24
CA LYS A 751 115.63 -17.26 8.36
C LYS A 751 115.66 -16.20 9.48
N GLY A 752 115.56 -14.92 9.09
CA GLY A 752 115.62 -13.77 9.98
C GLY A 752 117.01 -13.39 10.52
N LEU A 753 118.05 -14.21 10.34
CA LEU A 753 119.41 -13.87 10.77
C LEU A 753 120.05 -12.90 9.77
N VAL A 754 120.07 -11.61 10.09
CA VAL A 754 120.68 -10.55 9.27
C VAL A 754 122.17 -10.46 9.57
N SER A 755 123.02 -10.69 8.57
CA SER A 755 124.48 -10.69 8.70
C SER A 755 125.10 -9.52 7.94
N GLY A 756 125.80 -8.62 8.65
CA GLY A 756 126.55 -7.52 8.03
C GLY A 756 127.78 -8.04 7.28
N ARG A 757 127.98 -7.61 6.03
CA ARG A 757 129.08 -8.06 5.16
C ARG A 757 130.05 -6.94 4.77
N ALA A 758 129.56 -5.73 4.49
CA ALA A 758 130.39 -4.57 4.18
C ALA A 758 129.66 -3.26 4.53
N TYR A 759 130.43 -2.18 4.74
CA TYR A 759 129.92 -0.82 4.94
C TYR A 759 128.84 -0.43 3.91
N GLY A 760 127.71 0.07 4.38
CA GLY A 760 126.65 0.60 3.52
C GLY A 760 125.27 0.59 4.15
N LYS A 761 124.25 0.79 3.31
CA LYS A 761 122.83 0.63 3.64
C LYS A 761 122.18 -0.41 2.73
N THR A 762 121.27 -1.18 3.27
CA THR A 762 120.40 -2.09 2.51
C THR A 762 119.04 -2.23 3.21
N THR A 763 118.16 -3.06 2.68
CA THR A 763 116.84 -3.36 3.26
C THR A 763 116.61 -4.85 3.18
N VAL A 764 116.23 -5.44 4.29
CA VAL A 764 115.76 -6.83 4.39
C VAL A 764 114.23 -6.82 4.33
N THR A 765 113.66 -7.54 3.38
CA THR A 765 112.20 -7.75 3.26
C THR A 765 111.88 -9.19 3.62
N ALA A 766 110.91 -9.38 4.51
CA ALA A 766 110.34 -10.68 4.83
C ALA A 766 108.90 -10.76 4.31
N ARG A 767 108.51 -11.87 3.70
CA ARG A 767 107.16 -12.11 3.19
C ARG A 767 106.59 -13.40 3.78
N TYR A 768 105.34 -13.36 4.22
CA TYR A 768 104.59 -14.55 4.64
C TYR A 768 103.15 -14.43 4.14
N ASN A 769 102.70 -15.43 3.38
CA ASN A 769 101.47 -15.39 2.59
C ASN A 769 101.39 -14.10 1.71
N ASP A 770 100.31 -13.34 1.84
CA ASP A 770 100.05 -12.09 1.12
C ASP A 770 100.69 -10.86 1.79
N LYS A 771 101.26 -10.98 2.99
CA LYS A 771 101.84 -9.87 3.75
C LYS A 771 103.36 -9.82 3.62
N SER A 772 103.93 -8.62 3.72
CA SER A 772 105.37 -8.39 3.77
C SER A 772 105.75 -7.24 4.68
N VAL A 773 106.91 -7.33 5.34
CA VAL A 773 107.54 -6.26 6.12
C VAL A 773 108.94 -5.97 5.57
N SER A 774 109.35 -4.71 5.60
CA SER A 774 110.67 -4.26 5.15
C SER A 774 111.41 -3.55 6.29
N ILE A 775 112.68 -3.91 6.46
CA ILE A 775 113.52 -3.57 7.61
C ILE A 775 114.82 -2.97 7.05
N PRO A 776 115.08 -1.66 7.22
CA PRO A 776 116.33 -1.07 6.77
C PRO A 776 117.50 -1.56 7.64
N VAL A 777 118.65 -1.77 7.01
CA VAL A 777 119.88 -2.30 7.62
C VAL A 777 121.04 -1.37 7.30
N ASP A 778 121.64 -0.80 8.34
CA ASP A 778 122.87 0.00 8.26
C ASP A 778 124.06 -0.84 8.77
N VAL A 779 125.16 -0.87 8.01
CA VAL A 779 126.37 -1.64 8.34
C VAL A 779 127.58 -0.71 8.43
N ASP A 780 128.35 -0.82 9.52
CA ASP A 780 129.55 -0.02 9.84
C ASP A 780 129.33 1.51 9.80
N MET A 781 128.10 1.97 10.03
CA MET A 781 127.77 3.40 9.99
C MET A 781 128.16 4.13 11.26
N LEU A 782 128.75 5.32 11.11
CA LEU A 782 129.17 6.17 12.22
C LEU A 782 128.07 7.13 12.68
N LYS A 783 127.87 7.17 14.00
CA LYS A 783 127.12 8.23 14.68
C LYS A 783 127.95 9.52 14.64
N TYR A 784 129.17 9.47 15.18
CA TYR A 784 130.12 10.59 15.23
C TYR A 784 131.58 10.13 15.04
N LEU A 785 132.46 11.08 14.70
CA LEU A 785 133.91 10.93 14.69
C LEU A 785 134.49 12.10 15.49
N LYS A 786 135.36 11.83 16.46
CA LYS A 786 135.98 12.81 17.35
C LYS A 786 137.48 12.59 17.45
N THR A 787 138.20 13.60 17.93
CA THR A 787 139.61 13.53 18.29
C THR A 787 139.79 13.81 19.78
N ASP A 788 140.80 13.22 20.40
CA ASP A 788 141.13 13.45 21.82
C ASP A 788 141.56 14.90 22.10
N VAL A 789 142.16 15.57 21.11
CA VAL A 789 142.39 17.02 21.12
C VAL A 789 141.80 17.70 19.88
N VAL A 790 141.33 18.93 20.06
CA VAL A 790 140.85 19.82 18.98
C VAL A 790 141.78 21.01 18.74
N GLN A 791 142.74 21.25 19.63
CA GLN A 791 143.81 22.24 19.46
C GLN A 791 145.12 21.72 20.07
N LEU A 792 146.24 22.10 19.46
CA LEU A 792 147.59 21.78 19.90
C LEU A 792 148.48 23.01 19.83
N VAL A 793 149.27 23.23 20.88
CA VAL A 793 150.43 24.12 20.84
C VAL A 793 151.68 23.25 20.93
N MET A 794 152.64 23.54 20.05
CA MET A 794 153.86 22.77 19.87
C MET A 794 155.04 23.72 19.64
N ASN A 795 156.25 23.32 19.99
CA ASN A 795 157.47 24.01 19.58
C ASN A 795 157.99 23.41 18.26
N LYS A 796 158.70 24.18 17.44
CA LYS A 796 159.29 23.67 16.19
C LYS A 796 160.17 22.44 16.44
N GLY A 797 159.91 21.35 15.71
CA GLY A 797 160.57 20.04 15.84
C GLY A 797 159.82 19.04 16.72
N GLU A 798 158.90 19.50 17.57
CA GLU A 798 158.10 18.63 18.45
C GLU A 798 157.16 17.70 17.64
N THR A 799 156.85 16.55 18.20
CA THR A 799 155.91 15.57 17.63
C THR A 799 154.92 15.12 18.70
N LYS A 800 153.62 15.10 18.40
CA LYS A 800 152.54 14.69 19.32
C LYS A 800 151.59 13.71 18.64
N GLN A 801 151.21 12.65 19.35
CA GLN A 801 150.16 11.73 18.91
C GLN A 801 148.78 12.33 19.26
N VAL A 802 147.86 12.21 18.32
CA VAL A 802 146.42 12.43 18.49
C VAL A 802 145.70 11.12 18.24
N SER A 803 144.68 10.86 19.04
CA SER A 803 143.74 9.75 18.84
C SER A 803 142.46 10.24 18.16
N ALA A 804 142.10 9.65 17.01
CA ALA A 804 140.77 9.75 16.45
C ALA A 804 139.91 8.56 16.91
N ILE A 805 138.73 8.82 17.46
CA ILE A 805 137.77 7.83 17.95
C ILE A 805 136.48 7.94 17.14
N ALA A 806 136.08 6.83 16.53
CA ALA A 806 134.84 6.70 15.78
C ALA A 806 133.78 6.01 16.65
N THR A 807 132.66 6.70 16.88
CA THR A 807 131.49 6.16 17.57
C THR A 807 130.49 5.65 16.52
N TYR A 808 130.25 4.34 16.47
CA TYR A 808 129.30 3.71 15.56
C TYR A 808 127.84 3.97 15.96
N MET A 809 126.90 3.67 15.06
CA MET A 809 125.45 3.82 15.32
C MET A 809 124.95 2.89 16.44
N ASP A 810 125.63 1.77 16.69
CA ASP A 810 125.41 0.87 17.84
C ASP A 810 125.96 1.44 19.17
N GLY A 811 126.61 2.61 19.16
CA GLY A 811 127.21 3.27 20.32
C GLY A 811 128.62 2.78 20.67
N SER A 812 129.12 1.72 20.02
CA SER A 812 130.48 1.24 20.24
C SER A 812 131.53 2.21 19.69
N GLU A 813 132.69 2.26 20.33
CA GLU A 813 133.78 3.15 19.92
C GLU A 813 135.00 2.36 19.42
N GLN A 814 135.68 2.90 18.42
CA GLN A 814 136.91 2.34 17.88
C GLN A 814 137.94 3.46 17.72
N ASN A 815 139.17 3.22 18.18
CA ASN A 815 140.30 4.09 17.82
C ASN A 815 140.65 3.85 16.35
N VAL A 816 140.47 4.89 15.54
CA VAL A 816 140.64 4.88 14.08
C VAL A 816 141.82 5.73 13.63
N SER A 817 142.72 6.10 14.54
CA SER A 817 143.86 7.00 14.25
C SER A 817 144.77 6.51 13.12
N LYS A 818 144.90 5.20 12.93
CA LYS A 818 145.64 4.62 11.79
C LYS A 818 144.79 4.49 10.51
N PRO A 819 143.58 3.88 10.53
CA PRO A 819 142.77 3.73 9.31
C PRO A 819 142.04 5.00 8.84
N ALA A 820 142.05 6.08 9.62
CA ALA A 820 141.47 7.36 9.20
C ALA A 820 142.42 8.16 8.29
N LEU A 821 141.83 8.89 7.34
CA LEU A 821 142.54 9.78 6.45
C LEU A 821 142.87 11.09 7.17
N TRP A 822 144.16 11.36 7.39
CA TRP A 822 144.64 12.62 7.95
C TRP A 822 145.16 13.55 6.85
N THR A 823 144.87 14.84 6.97
CA THR A 823 145.30 15.89 6.03
C THR A 823 145.64 17.18 6.79
N THR A 824 146.62 17.95 6.32
CA THR A 824 147.01 19.25 6.91
C THR A 824 146.77 20.38 5.90
N THR A 825 146.29 21.55 6.36
CA THR A 825 146.12 22.74 5.52
C THR A 825 147.43 23.46 5.23
N ARG A 826 148.49 23.24 6.03
CA ARG A 826 149.79 23.89 5.88
C ARG A 826 150.92 22.94 6.27
N LEU A 827 151.31 22.09 5.32
CA LEU A 827 152.34 21.06 5.49
C LEU A 827 153.68 21.61 6.03
N LEU A 828 154.10 22.81 5.62
CA LEU A 828 155.33 23.43 6.10
C LEU A 828 155.27 23.88 7.58
N VAL A 829 154.08 23.99 8.16
CA VAL A 829 153.87 24.34 9.58
C VAL A 829 153.72 23.08 10.43
N ALA A 830 152.79 22.20 10.06
CA ALA A 830 152.61 20.91 10.72
C ALA A 830 152.25 19.82 9.69
N ASP A 831 153.01 18.73 9.73
CA ASP A 831 152.75 17.49 8.99
C ASP A 831 151.95 16.52 9.86
N VAL A 832 151.21 15.59 9.24
CA VAL A 832 150.44 14.56 9.95
C VAL A 832 150.38 13.24 9.19
N LYS A 833 150.61 12.16 9.91
CA LYS A 833 150.39 10.79 9.43
C LYS A 833 149.96 9.88 10.58
N ASP A 834 148.93 9.07 10.37
CA ASP A 834 148.46 8.04 11.31
C ASP A 834 148.18 8.59 12.75
N GLY A 835 147.69 9.84 12.82
CA GLY A 835 147.47 10.59 14.06
C GLY A 835 148.72 11.21 14.69
N VAL A 836 149.93 10.91 14.20
CA VAL A 836 151.18 11.57 14.61
C VAL A 836 151.28 12.92 13.90
N ILE A 837 151.25 14.00 14.68
CA ILE A 837 151.40 15.38 14.20
C ILE A 837 152.83 15.84 14.51
N LYS A 838 153.54 16.36 13.51
CA LYS A 838 154.91 16.88 13.65
C LYS A 838 154.98 18.36 13.29
N ALA A 839 155.48 19.18 14.21
CA ALA A 839 155.67 20.61 14.03
C ALA A 839 156.94 20.89 13.20
N THR A 840 156.78 21.36 11.97
CA THR A 840 157.90 21.57 11.02
C THR A 840 158.33 23.03 10.89
N GLY A 841 157.45 23.98 11.17
CA GLY A 841 157.74 25.42 11.07
C GLY A 841 156.74 26.29 11.82
N SER A 842 157.17 27.45 12.30
CA SER A 842 156.36 28.35 13.14
C SER A 842 155.12 28.89 12.40
N GLY A 843 153.99 28.99 13.09
CA GLY A 843 152.71 29.47 12.55
C GLY A 843 151.51 28.64 13.00
N LYS A 844 150.36 28.81 12.34
CA LYS A 844 149.15 27.99 12.56
C LYS A 844 148.79 27.16 11.34
N ALA A 845 148.40 25.91 11.56
CA ALA A 845 147.85 24.95 10.59
C ALA A 845 146.57 24.31 11.14
N THR A 846 145.75 23.73 10.27
CA THR A 846 144.59 22.91 10.67
C THR A 846 144.76 21.52 10.07
N ILE A 847 144.58 20.50 10.89
CA ILE A 847 144.58 19.11 10.48
C ILE A 847 143.15 18.57 10.50
N TYR A 848 142.75 17.85 9.47
CA TYR A 848 141.47 17.15 9.44
C TYR A 848 141.70 15.65 9.45
N VAL A 849 140.92 14.94 10.25
CA VAL A 849 140.77 13.49 10.18
C VAL A 849 139.41 13.12 9.59
N GLN A 850 139.39 12.13 8.69
CA GLN A 850 138.18 11.66 8.00
C GLN A 850 138.11 10.12 8.03
N TYR A 851 136.98 9.58 8.49
CA TYR A 851 136.74 8.13 8.61
C TYR A 851 135.23 7.86 8.57
N GLY A 852 134.81 6.72 7.99
CA GLY A 852 133.41 6.28 7.95
C GLY A 852 132.40 7.34 7.49
N GLY A 853 132.76 8.15 6.49
CA GLY A 853 131.92 9.24 5.97
C GLY A 853 131.83 10.51 6.84
N LYS A 854 132.52 10.58 7.99
CA LYS A 854 132.58 11.74 8.89
C LYS A 854 133.97 12.40 8.83
N LYS A 855 134.06 13.70 9.13
CA LYS A 855 135.31 14.49 9.14
C LYS A 855 135.33 15.46 10.33
N THR A 856 136.46 15.61 11.04
CA THR A 856 136.62 16.56 12.15
C THR A 856 138.00 17.27 12.14
N PRO A 857 138.08 18.57 12.51
CA PRO A 857 139.33 19.36 12.50
C PRO A 857 140.07 19.41 13.86
N ILE A 858 141.36 19.76 13.78
CA ILE A 858 142.28 20.06 14.90
C ILE A 858 143.14 21.26 14.51
N VAL A 859 143.29 22.28 15.36
CA VAL A 859 144.13 23.45 15.06
C VAL A 859 145.49 23.34 15.75
N VAL A 860 146.58 23.35 14.97
CA VAL A 860 147.95 23.28 15.49
C VAL A 860 148.61 24.65 15.40
N THR A 861 149.20 25.10 16.50
CA THR A 861 150.00 26.33 16.60
C THR A 861 151.44 25.97 16.96
N VAL A 862 152.38 26.25 16.06
CA VAL A 862 153.81 26.03 16.27
C VAL A 862 154.47 27.35 16.65
N ARG A 863 155.20 27.34 17.78
CA ARG A 863 156.10 28.42 18.20
C ARG A 863 157.51 28.12 17.67
#